data_AF-A0A9N8VQB7-F1
#
_entry.id   AF-A0A9N8VQB7-F1
#
_cell.length_a   1.000
_cell.length_b   1.000
_cell.length_c   1.000
_cell.angle_alpha   90.00
_cell.angle_beta   90.00
_cell.angle_gamma   90.00
#
_symmetry.space_group_name_H-M   'P 1'
#
loop_
_entity.id
_entity.type
_entity.pdbx_description
1 polymer ?
#
loop_
_entity_poly.entity_id
_entity_poly.type
_entity_poly.pdbx_seq_one_letter_code
_entity_poly.pdbx_strand_id
1 'polypeptide(L)'
;MNFVIPKREILTKEDLEKFKESQAYSDFFSFIERLNESVKGQKLSTECVLSPILVKILEILDTVNNYRIKLPPVNNEKSRFGNPAFRDFYDQVANKAEELHKNLSIPKESIPEISRYFIESWGNRTRIDYGTGHEANFIAWLLCLEKLGIIGSNDYISLVLRIFKNYLEVMRNLQLNYWLEPAGSQGVWGLDDYHFLPFLFGSAQLIGHKYIRPKSIHNKDVIEEYSKEYLYLACIQFINSIKTATLSVKEWKKVNEGMLKMYKAENGSCHGEEKNNDHVHIHAFGQEFPDCCGIKIPSAIGANQMGIREEATTTFIDVLSEDERFNKLIQNLQRTQLIPYLNHLPSATLFAPINEAFEYEPFITKERMLYHLLNLELRGDEFFDGQLLTTHLEIVEKLGKGEIGQKLKVEISDGKYVGNAKIINTDLMADNGVIHVIDKVLKTPLDAFGTLTSIDQLHIFVNYLRNTKLDRQIKYGNHITVFAVTDDAINHQFKSVEREYLTGECGGGINDATILIKHQLHFDKVLYSSSVEEGTTELETEQGEPLIINRDEHGNIRVSNGLVTLKDMLAENGVIHVVNNISIPQALFFNVHKYLCGMRATKIVSGFMKYKLDKYIEDRNASYTIFAPRDDLYDENARTEVLKYHIVKGKYNVKDLKNHMFIKTELRTEELKNHRQRSEVAILPNFVKENDSISRTEILINDASVIGDPVEIGNSIIYLISKTLSPPSDVMSYAIRNRQLNAFVSAIFASDMQTEVQNANWVTIFAPTNSAFTKIGLITSYLLHPDGKEDLRSVVEYHMLNETILTEDIPQGESKYSTIDGNPLSIIRDGEKINVEIANGTSTIVQPDILTSSGVLHIVDSVQLPPSLHITLDKILKGIGATTMLKILKIANLSEILKDPSEPFIIISPTDNAFREIIIKRNISLDEPDEVSRLVKLHVIPGTSPELSDGKEFPTLLSNEAKLIIRKDILHGVYKIEVKGEFNLFGKAKITGIGKTWNGGAVYEVDKVLLPRHQVSQIGSAFFGITIGILIATFISMGGGLGLHHYQRYRRRVGYQPIS
;
A
#
# COMPACT_ATOMS: atom_id res chain seq x y z
N MET A 1 12.53 11.32 -77.26
CA MET A 1 13.14 11.16 -75.92
C MET A 1 14.58 11.59 -76.05
N ASN A 2 15.02 12.59 -75.29
CA ASN A 2 16.44 12.93 -75.20
C ASN A 2 17.02 12.10 -74.07
N PHE A 3 17.97 11.23 -74.38
CA PHE A 3 18.70 10.44 -73.38
C PHE A 3 19.93 11.22 -72.93
N VAL A 4 20.15 11.28 -71.62
CA VAL A 4 21.27 11.98 -71.00
C VAL A 4 21.86 11.07 -69.95
N ILE A 5 23.19 11.07 -69.86
CA ILE A 5 23.92 10.29 -68.87
C ILE A 5 23.52 10.77 -67.46
N PRO A 6 22.98 9.89 -66.59
CA PRO A 6 22.55 10.26 -65.26
C PRO A 6 23.69 10.88 -64.46
N LYS A 7 23.39 11.99 -63.78
CA LYS A 7 24.28 12.67 -62.85
C LYS A 7 23.64 12.71 -61.45
N ARG A 8 24.47 12.98 -60.45
CA ARG A 8 24.00 13.11 -59.07
C ARG A 8 23.37 14.50 -58.95
N GLU A 9 22.04 14.53 -58.84
CA GLU A 9 21.25 15.76 -58.72
C GLU A 9 20.63 15.91 -57.32
N ILE A 10 20.60 14.82 -56.54
CA ILE A 10 20.19 14.85 -55.13
C ILE A 10 21.45 15.12 -54.29
N LEU A 11 21.72 16.40 -54.05
CA LEU A 11 22.87 16.87 -53.27
C LEU A 11 22.41 17.46 -51.93
N THR A 12 21.22 18.03 -51.91
CA THR A 12 20.62 18.68 -50.75
C THR A 12 19.30 18.03 -50.35
N LYS A 13 18.81 18.37 -49.15
CA LYS A 13 17.48 17.96 -48.66
C LYS A 13 16.35 18.51 -49.55
N GLU A 14 16.53 19.70 -50.12
CA GLU A 14 15.57 20.28 -51.05
C GLU A 14 15.52 19.52 -52.39
N ASP A 15 16.67 19.08 -52.90
CA ASP A 15 16.71 18.24 -54.10
C ASP A 15 16.01 16.90 -53.88
N LEU A 16 16.11 16.37 -52.65
CA LEU A 16 15.44 15.16 -52.23
C LEU A 16 13.92 15.34 -52.11
N GLU A 17 13.43 16.46 -51.58
CA GLU A 17 11.99 16.76 -51.55
C GLU A 17 11.45 16.99 -52.98
N LYS A 18 12.17 17.73 -53.81
CA LYS A 18 11.84 17.86 -55.25
C LYS A 18 11.82 16.51 -55.96
N PHE A 19 12.75 15.62 -55.61
CA PHE A 19 12.75 14.27 -56.14
C PHE A 19 11.52 13.49 -55.67
N LYS A 20 11.13 13.55 -54.39
CA LYS A 20 9.93 12.88 -53.85
C LYS A 20 8.63 13.31 -54.55
N GLU A 21 8.55 14.57 -54.97
CA GLU A 21 7.42 15.11 -55.74
C GLU A 21 7.51 14.80 -57.24
N SER A 22 8.66 14.32 -57.72
CA SER A 22 8.89 14.06 -59.13
C SER A 22 8.17 12.81 -59.63
N GLN A 23 7.82 12.83 -60.92
CA GLN A 23 7.33 11.64 -61.62
C GLN A 23 8.33 10.48 -61.56
N ALA A 24 9.64 10.75 -61.45
CA ALA A 24 10.68 9.72 -61.38
C ALA A 24 10.57 8.91 -60.10
N TYR A 25 10.36 9.59 -58.96
CA TYR A 25 10.13 8.94 -57.67
C TYR A 25 8.85 8.12 -57.70
N SER A 26 7.75 8.71 -58.21
CA SER A 26 6.48 7.99 -58.37
C SER A 26 6.63 6.74 -59.24
N ASP A 27 7.30 6.84 -60.38
CA ASP A 27 7.53 5.74 -61.32
C ASP A 27 8.37 4.62 -60.71
N PHE A 28 9.44 4.97 -60.00
CA PHE A 28 10.35 4.02 -59.37
C PHE A 28 9.67 3.22 -58.26
N PHE A 29 8.99 3.89 -57.33
CA PHE A 29 8.29 3.18 -56.25
C PHE A 29 7.07 2.43 -56.75
N SER A 30 6.33 2.97 -57.71
CA SER A 30 5.20 2.24 -58.33
C SER A 30 5.68 0.96 -59.02
N PHE A 31 6.87 0.95 -59.63
CA PHE A 31 7.43 -0.25 -60.23
C PHE A 31 7.78 -1.31 -59.18
N ILE A 32 8.40 -0.92 -58.07
CA ILE A 32 8.68 -1.83 -56.94
C ILE A 32 7.39 -2.39 -56.34
N GLU A 33 6.34 -1.56 -56.19
CA GLU A 33 5.03 -2.00 -55.71
C GLU A 33 4.40 -3.03 -56.66
N ARG A 34 4.48 -2.81 -57.99
CA ARG A 34 4.03 -3.79 -59.00
C ARG A 34 4.80 -5.11 -58.91
N LEU A 35 6.12 -5.05 -58.76
CA LEU A 35 6.95 -6.24 -58.57
C LEU A 35 6.60 -6.98 -57.27
N ASN A 36 6.45 -6.26 -56.16
CA ASN A 36 6.09 -6.80 -54.85
C ASN A 36 4.71 -7.49 -54.85
N GLU A 37 3.69 -6.86 -55.45
CA GLU A 37 2.35 -7.46 -55.54
C GLU A 37 2.36 -8.69 -56.46
N SER A 38 3.18 -8.70 -57.53
CA SER A 38 3.24 -9.82 -58.46
C SER A 38 3.70 -11.15 -57.83
N VAL A 39 4.54 -11.09 -56.78
CA VAL A 39 5.09 -12.29 -56.11
C VAL A 39 4.33 -12.71 -54.85
N LYS A 40 3.19 -12.08 -54.59
CA LYS A 40 2.39 -12.36 -53.40
C LYS A 40 1.93 -13.82 -53.35
N GLY A 41 2.34 -14.53 -52.31
CA GLY A 41 2.05 -15.96 -52.15
C GLY A 41 2.79 -16.90 -53.13
N GLN A 42 3.75 -16.40 -53.92
CA GLN A 42 4.50 -17.21 -54.89
C GLN A 42 5.81 -17.74 -54.31
N LYS A 43 6.18 -18.97 -54.63
CA LYS A 43 7.46 -19.57 -54.22
C LYS A 43 8.55 -19.35 -55.26
N LEU A 44 9.81 -19.45 -54.87
CA LEU A 44 10.93 -19.49 -55.82
C LEU A 44 10.81 -20.66 -56.80
N SER A 45 10.22 -21.79 -56.39
CA SER A 45 9.94 -22.93 -57.27
C SER A 45 8.74 -22.76 -58.20
N THR A 46 7.94 -21.69 -58.08
CA THR A 46 6.80 -21.43 -58.98
C THR A 46 7.28 -21.45 -60.44
N GLU A 47 6.61 -22.22 -61.30
CA GLU A 47 6.91 -22.25 -62.73
C GLU A 47 6.72 -20.86 -63.35
N CYS A 48 7.77 -20.35 -63.99
CA CYS A 48 7.81 -19.01 -64.56
C CYS A 48 8.16 -19.12 -66.04
N VAL A 49 7.38 -18.47 -66.91
CA VAL A 49 7.74 -18.36 -68.33
C VAL A 49 8.82 -17.30 -68.46
N LEU A 50 9.96 -17.69 -69.03
CA LEU A 50 11.04 -16.75 -69.38
C LEU A 50 10.83 -16.28 -70.80
N SER A 51 10.52 -14.99 -70.97
CA SER A 51 10.53 -14.37 -72.29
C SER A 51 11.97 -14.36 -72.85
N PRO A 52 12.16 -14.32 -74.19
CA PRO A 52 13.49 -14.34 -74.79
C PRO A 52 14.43 -13.24 -74.28
N ILE A 53 13.86 -12.11 -73.83
CA ILE A 53 14.63 -11.02 -73.24
C ILE A 53 15.12 -11.34 -71.82
N LEU A 54 14.32 -12.02 -70.99
CA LEU A 54 14.74 -12.42 -69.65
C LEU A 54 15.86 -13.46 -69.69
N VAL A 55 15.85 -14.35 -70.69
CA VAL A 55 16.97 -15.29 -70.93
C VAL A 55 18.26 -14.53 -71.20
N LYS A 56 18.22 -13.50 -72.06
CA LYS A 56 19.38 -12.64 -72.34
C LYS A 56 19.84 -11.85 -71.11
N ILE A 57 18.91 -11.40 -70.25
CA ILE A 57 19.27 -10.73 -68.98
C ILE A 57 20.00 -11.72 -68.06
N LEU A 58 19.52 -12.97 -67.94
CA LEU A 58 20.23 -14.01 -67.17
C LEU A 58 21.63 -14.27 -67.72
N GLU A 59 21.80 -14.36 -69.05
CA GLU A 59 23.11 -14.51 -69.68
C GLU A 59 24.06 -13.34 -69.35
N ILE A 60 23.54 -12.11 -69.24
CA ILE A 60 24.30 -10.94 -68.80
C ILE A 60 24.73 -11.11 -67.34
N LEU A 61 23.82 -11.48 -66.44
CA LEU A 61 24.14 -11.67 -65.02
C LEU A 61 25.18 -12.79 -64.83
N ASP A 62 25.04 -13.91 -65.55
CA ASP A 62 26.01 -15.01 -65.53
C ASP A 62 27.38 -14.56 -66.07
N THR A 63 27.39 -13.73 -67.12
CA THR A 63 28.63 -13.14 -67.67
C THR A 63 29.32 -12.25 -66.64
N VAL A 64 28.58 -11.37 -65.97
CA VAL A 64 29.11 -10.52 -64.88
C VAL A 64 29.64 -11.38 -63.75
N ASN A 65 28.87 -12.38 -63.30
CA ASN A 65 29.31 -13.30 -62.26
C ASN A 65 30.64 -13.97 -62.66
N ASN A 66 30.79 -14.40 -63.90
CA ASN A 66 31.99 -15.08 -64.40
C ASN A 66 33.25 -14.20 -64.47
N TYR A 67 33.13 -12.86 -64.50
CA TYR A 67 34.30 -11.98 -64.41
C TYR A 67 35.09 -12.21 -63.12
N ARG A 68 34.43 -12.58 -62.02
CA ARG A 68 35.09 -12.89 -60.74
C ARG A 68 36.07 -14.07 -60.81
N ILE A 69 35.83 -15.00 -61.73
CA ILE A 69 36.70 -16.19 -61.93
C ILE A 69 38.03 -15.77 -62.56
N LYS A 70 37.99 -14.77 -63.45
CA LYS A 70 39.17 -14.24 -64.15
C LYS A 70 39.95 -13.21 -63.34
N LEU A 71 39.32 -12.67 -62.29
CA LEU A 71 39.88 -11.64 -61.41
C LEU A 71 39.85 -12.11 -59.95
N PRO A 72 40.63 -13.14 -59.56
CA PRO A 72 40.61 -13.67 -58.21
C PRO A 72 41.07 -12.63 -57.16
N PRO A 73 40.63 -12.75 -55.90
CA PRO A 73 41.06 -11.85 -54.83
C PRO A 73 42.57 -11.87 -54.63
N VAL A 74 43.17 -10.70 -54.42
CA VAL A 74 44.59 -10.59 -54.04
C VAL A 74 44.78 -10.77 -52.53
N ASN A 75 45.91 -11.35 -52.09
CA ASN A 75 46.22 -11.47 -50.68
C ASN A 75 46.46 -10.08 -50.08
N ASN A 76 45.60 -9.67 -49.15
CA ASN A 76 45.60 -8.35 -48.54
C ASN A 76 45.37 -8.42 -47.00
N GLU A 77 46.00 -9.38 -46.33
CA GLU A 77 45.85 -9.69 -44.89
C GLU A 77 46.12 -8.51 -43.92
N LYS A 78 46.71 -7.40 -44.39
CA LYS A 78 47.03 -6.21 -43.56
C LYS A 78 46.09 -5.02 -43.77
N SER A 79 45.16 -5.10 -44.71
CA SER A 79 44.20 -4.02 -45.00
C SER A 79 42.90 -4.24 -44.23
N ARG A 80 42.42 -3.18 -43.60
CA ARG A 80 41.08 -3.16 -42.99
C ARG A 80 39.94 -2.97 -44.00
N PHE A 81 40.28 -2.61 -45.24
CA PHE A 81 39.34 -2.32 -46.33
C PHE A 81 39.16 -3.52 -47.28
N GLY A 82 38.02 -3.56 -48.00
CA GLY A 82 37.69 -4.59 -48.98
C GLY A 82 38.75 -4.86 -50.06
N ASN A 83 38.65 -5.99 -50.77
CA ASN A 83 39.69 -6.47 -51.68
C ASN A 83 39.90 -5.54 -52.89
N PRO A 84 41.12 -5.02 -53.12
CA PRO A 84 41.42 -4.13 -54.24
C PRO A 84 41.10 -4.70 -55.63
N ALA A 85 41.12 -6.04 -55.80
CA ALA A 85 40.76 -6.70 -57.07
C ALA A 85 39.31 -6.43 -57.50
N PHE A 86 38.45 -5.98 -56.58
CA PHE A 86 37.11 -5.49 -56.92
C PHE A 86 37.13 -4.30 -57.88
N ARG A 87 38.16 -3.45 -57.84
CA ARG A 87 38.29 -2.31 -58.75
C ARG A 87 38.42 -2.76 -60.19
N ASP A 88 39.22 -3.80 -60.42
CA ASP A 88 39.39 -4.40 -61.73
C ASP A 88 38.10 -5.08 -62.21
N PHE A 89 37.35 -5.70 -61.29
CA PHE A 89 36.02 -6.25 -61.59
C PHE A 89 35.04 -5.15 -62.00
N TYR A 90 34.95 -4.07 -61.22
CA TYR A 90 34.08 -2.92 -61.50
C TYR A 90 34.45 -2.29 -62.84
N ASP A 91 35.74 -2.08 -63.11
CA ASP A 91 36.23 -1.54 -64.38
C ASP A 91 35.94 -2.50 -65.55
N GLN A 92 36.03 -3.80 -65.34
CA GLN A 92 35.66 -4.79 -66.36
C GLN A 92 34.18 -4.71 -66.71
N VAL A 93 33.29 -4.59 -65.72
CA VAL A 93 31.85 -4.39 -65.95
C VAL A 93 31.60 -3.05 -66.66
N ALA A 94 32.24 -1.96 -66.23
CA ALA A 94 32.08 -0.65 -66.84
C ALA A 94 32.52 -0.62 -68.31
N ASN A 95 33.66 -1.22 -68.63
CA ASN A 95 34.21 -1.30 -69.99
C ASN A 95 33.37 -2.20 -70.91
N LYS A 96 32.64 -3.18 -70.34
CA LYS A 96 31.81 -4.13 -71.09
C LYS A 96 30.32 -3.79 -71.11
N ALA A 97 29.88 -2.79 -70.34
CA ALA A 97 28.47 -2.43 -70.21
C ALA A 97 27.82 -2.16 -71.58
N GLU A 98 28.43 -1.36 -72.46
CA GLU A 98 27.84 -1.07 -73.78
C GLU A 98 27.68 -2.32 -74.66
N GLU A 99 28.64 -3.26 -74.58
CA GLU A 99 28.60 -4.54 -75.31
C GLU A 99 27.48 -5.46 -74.77
N LEU A 100 27.35 -5.55 -73.45
CA LEU A 100 26.31 -6.36 -72.80
C LEU A 100 24.90 -5.87 -73.16
N HIS A 101 24.70 -4.54 -73.23
CA HIS A 101 23.40 -3.96 -73.56
C HIS A 101 23.02 -4.06 -75.04
N LYS A 102 23.99 -4.18 -75.98
CA LYS A 102 23.69 -4.39 -77.42
C LYS A 102 22.86 -5.66 -77.65
N ASN A 103 23.00 -6.67 -76.79
CA ASN A 103 22.28 -7.92 -76.89
C ASN A 103 20.78 -7.81 -76.49
N LEU A 104 20.38 -6.73 -75.80
CA LEU A 104 19.02 -6.48 -75.32
C LEU A 104 18.10 -5.77 -76.32
N SER A 105 18.56 -5.51 -77.55
CA SER A 105 17.77 -4.88 -78.62
C SER A 105 17.18 -3.50 -78.25
N ILE A 106 17.88 -2.74 -77.41
CA ILE A 106 17.49 -1.39 -76.99
C ILE A 106 17.94 -0.30 -77.99
N PRO A 107 17.29 0.88 -78.03
CA PRO A 107 17.74 2.01 -78.86
C PRO A 107 19.18 2.41 -78.54
N LYS A 108 20.02 2.63 -79.56
CA LYS A 108 21.45 2.92 -79.36
C LYS A 108 21.68 4.20 -78.54
N GLU A 109 20.78 5.15 -78.69
CA GLU A 109 20.80 6.45 -78.01
C GLU A 109 20.54 6.31 -76.50
N SER A 110 19.87 5.23 -76.07
CA SER A 110 19.56 4.95 -74.66
C SER A 110 20.68 4.25 -73.89
N ILE A 111 21.63 3.63 -74.59
CA ILE A 111 22.68 2.80 -73.99
C ILE A 111 23.53 3.57 -72.96
N PRO A 112 23.97 4.83 -73.21
CA PRO A 112 24.78 5.57 -72.23
C PRO A 112 24.08 5.82 -70.89
N GLU A 113 22.76 6.02 -70.92
CA GLU A 113 21.95 6.29 -69.73
C GLU A 113 21.70 5.00 -68.92
N ILE A 114 21.27 3.94 -69.60
CA ILE A 114 20.98 2.64 -68.98
C ILE A 114 22.25 2.00 -68.40
N SER A 115 23.37 2.13 -69.12
CA SER A 115 24.64 1.58 -68.67
C SER A 115 25.10 2.18 -67.35
N ARG A 116 24.70 3.43 -67.03
CA ARG A 116 25.09 4.02 -65.74
C ARG A 116 24.43 3.31 -64.57
N TYR A 117 23.13 3.07 -64.62
CA TYR A 117 22.42 2.32 -63.57
C TYR A 117 22.95 0.90 -63.44
N PHE A 118 23.23 0.24 -64.58
CA PHE A 118 23.79 -1.10 -64.57
C PHE A 118 25.17 -1.15 -63.91
N ILE A 119 26.07 -0.20 -64.20
CA ILE A 119 27.43 -0.18 -63.63
C ILE A 119 27.38 0.08 -62.12
N GLU A 120 26.51 0.99 -61.67
CA GLU A 120 26.36 1.33 -60.25
C GLU A 120 25.60 0.26 -59.45
N SER A 121 25.07 -0.78 -60.11
CA SER A 121 24.36 -1.87 -59.45
C SER A 121 25.26 -2.80 -58.63
N TRP A 122 26.58 -2.75 -58.83
CA TRP A 122 27.51 -3.77 -58.34
C TRP A 122 28.33 -3.33 -57.11
N GLY A 123 28.28 -2.05 -56.72
CA GLY A 123 29.02 -1.47 -55.59
C GLY A 123 29.78 -0.20 -55.97
N ASN A 124 30.62 0.31 -55.06
CA ASN A 124 31.44 1.51 -55.31
C ASN A 124 32.89 1.15 -55.61
N ARG A 125 33.41 1.59 -56.76
CA ARG A 125 34.80 1.36 -57.18
C ARG A 125 35.85 1.85 -56.17
N THR A 126 35.66 3.04 -55.60
CA THR A 126 36.67 3.68 -54.76
C THR A 126 36.64 3.11 -53.35
N ARG A 127 35.44 3.03 -52.77
CA ARG A 127 35.20 2.59 -51.39
C ARG A 127 35.21 1.08 -51.22
N ILE A 128 35.00 0.31 -52.30
CA ILE A 128 34.91 -1.16 -52.28
C ILE A 128 33.80 -1.60 -51.31
N ASP A 129 32.65 -0.93 -51.43
CA ASP A 129 31.47 -1.18 -50.62
C ASP A 129 30.24 -1.49 -51.47
N TYR A 130 29.24 -2.12 -50.85
CA TYR A 130 27.95 -2.41 -51.45
C TYR A 130 26.83 -2.19 -50.42
N GLY A 131 25.65 -1.80 -50.89
CA GLY A 131 24.50 -1.51 -50.02
C GLY A 131 23.24 -1.24 -50.81
N THR A 132 22.18 -0.83 -50.12
CA THR A 132 20.82 -0.67 -50.66
C THR A 132 20.71 0.38 -51.77
N GLY A 133 21.56 1.42 -51.78
CA GLY A 133 21.64 2.36 -52.90
C GLY A 133 22.12 1.71 -54.22
N HIS A 134 22.98 0.70 -54.15
CA HIS A 134 23.43 -0.06 -55.32
C HIS A 134 22.35 -1.06 -55.76
N GLU A 135 21.66 -1.69 -54.80
CA GLU A 135 20.46 -2.51 -55.06
C GLU A 135 19.36 -1.69 -55.78
N ALA A 136 19.16 -0.43 -55.37
CA ALA A 136 18.22 0.49 -56.03
C ALA A 136 18.61 0.80 -57.47
N ASN A 137 19.91 0.92 -57.78
CA ASN A 137 20.39 1.10 -59.16
C ASN A 137 20.06 -0.11 -60.05
N PHE A 138 20.08 -1.33 -59.52
CA PHE A 138 19.67 -2.52 -60.26
C PHE A 138 18.18 -2.50 -60.61
N ILE A 139 17.33 -2.07 -59.67
CA ILE A 139 15.91 -1.89 -59.96
C ILE A 139 15.66 -0.74 -60.93
N ALA A 140 16.42 0.36 -60.84
CA ALA A 140 16.33 1.48 -61.77
C ALA A 140 16.71 1.04 -63.20
N TRP A 141 17.70 0.16 -63.32
CA TRP A 141 18.06 -0.46 -64.59
C TRP A 141 16.90 -1.27 -65.18
N LEU A 142 16.22 -2.11 -64.38
CA LEU A 142 15.03 -2.83 -64.82
C LEU A 142 13.89 -1.89 -65.20
N LEU A 143 13.64 -0.84 -64.42
CA LEU A 143 12.63 0.18 -64.73
C LEU A 143 12.91 0.85 -66.09
N CYS A 144 14.17 1.13 -66.42
CA CYS A 144 14.51 1.69 -67.73
C CYS A 144 14.12 0.73 -68.86
N LEU A 145 14.31 -0.58 -68.68
CA LEU A 145 13.88 -1.58 -69.66
C LEU A 145 12.35 -1.65 -69.78
N GLU A 146 11.60 -1.50 -68.67
CA GLU A 146 10.13 -1.42 -68.70
C GLU A 146 9.66 -0.18 -69.47
N LYS A 147 10.26 0.97 -69.20
CA LYS A 147 9.92 2.24 -69.87
C LYS A 147 10.24 2.25 -71.37
N LEU A 148 11.22 1.44 -71.79
CA LEU A 148 11.52 1.20 -73.20
C LEU A 148 10.63 0.14 -73.86
N GLY A 149 9.70 -0.47 -73.11
CA GLY A 149 8.81 -1.51 -73.60
C GLY A 149 9.50 -2.85 -73.86
N ILE A 150 10.69 -3.05 -73.30
CA ILE A 150 11.52 -4.24 -73.50
C ILE A 150 11.06 -5.37 -72.59
N ILE A 151 10.61 -5.02 -71.39
CA ILE A 151 9.97 -5.91 -70.41
C ILE A 151 8.60 -5.35 -70.06
N GLY A 152 7.65 -6.21 -69.70
CA GLY A 152 6.29 -5.80 -69.37
C GLY A 152 5.68 -6.56 -68.19
N SER A 153 4.39 -6.33 -67.94
CA SER A 153 3.67 -6.93 -66.79
C SER A 153 3.69 -8.46 -66.77
N ASN A 154 3.80 -9.11 -67.93
CA ASN A 154 3.91 -10.57 -68.02
C ASN A 154 5.24 -11.11 -67.47
N ASP A 155 6.26 -10.25 -67.36
CA ASP A 155 7.60 -10.62 -66.90
C ASP A 155 7.79 -10.41 -65.39
N TYR A 156 6.90 -9.67 -64.70
CA TYR A 156 7.12 -9.21 -63.31
C TYR A 156 7.42 -10.33 -62.30
N ILE A 157 6.68 -11.44 -62.38
CA ILE A 157 6.92 -12.61 -61.54
C ILE A 157 8.32 -13.19 -61.80
N SER A 158 8.68 -13.35 -63.08
CA SER A 158 9.99 -13.85 -63.51
C SER A 158 11.13 -12.88 -63.17
N LEU A 159 10.89 -11.56 -63.20
CA LEU A 159 11.86 -10.55 -62.81
C LEU A 159 12.26 -10.69 -61.34
N VAL A 160 11.32 -10.97 -60.45
CA VAL A 160 11.64 -11.15 -59.03
C VAL A 160 12.17 -12.56 -58.75
N LEU A 161 11.46 -13.60 -59.18
CA LEU A 161 11.76 -14.98 -58.81
C LEU A 161 12.95 -15.60 -59.57
N ARG A 162 13.41 -14.98 -60.67
CA ARG A 162 14.56 -15.45 -61.47
C ARG A 162 15.65 -14.39 -61.60
N ILE A 163 15.33 -13.20 -62.13
CA ILE A 163 16.35 -12.17 -62.40
C ILE A 163 16.91 -11.58 -61.10
N PHE A 164 16.06 -11.07 -60.22
CA PHE A 164 16.47 -10.47 -58.96
C PHE A 164 17.12 -11.51 -58.03
N LYS A 165 16.57 -12.73 -57.97
CA LYS A 165 17.20 -13.85 -57.25
C LYS A 165 18.62 -14.15 -57.77
N ASN A 166 18.85 -14.17 -59.08
CA ASN A 166 20.19 -14.39 -59.64
C ASN A 166 21.12 -13.21 -59.33
N TYR A 167 20.64 -11.97 -59.43
CA TYR A 167 21.40 -10.78 -59.00
C TYR A 167 21.87 -10.89 -57.55
N LEU A 168 21.00 -11.33 -56.63
CA LEU A 168 21.38 -11.58 -55.23
C LEU A 168 22.50 -12.63 -55.11
N GLU A 169 22.43 -13.71 -55.90
CA GLU A 169 23.50 -14.72 -55.91
C GLU A 169 24.83 -14.17 -56.42
N VAL A 170 24.81 -13.35 -57.47
CA VAL A 170 26.01 -12.65 -57.94
C VAL A 170 26.57 -11.78 -56.81
N MET A 171 25.72 -10.98 -56.15
CA MET A 171 26.16 -10.11 -55.06
C MET A 171 26.72 -10.88 -53.87
N ARG A 172 26.11 -12.00 -53.45
CA ARG A 172 26.68 -12.85 -52.39
C ARG A 172 28.03 -13.42 -52.77
N ASN A 173 28.22 -13.82 -54.02
CA ASN A 173 29.52 -14.27 -54.51
C ASN A 173 30.56 -13.15 -54.48
N LEU A 174 30.19 -11.93 -54.87
CA LEU A 174 31.11 -10.78 -54.84
C LEU A 174 31.47 -10.36 -53.41
N GLN A 175 30.49 -10.33 -52.50
CA GLN A 175 30.68 -10.05 -51.07
C GLN A 175 31.67 -11.06 -50.44
N LEU A 176 31.50 -12.35 -50.72
CA LEU A 176 32.37 -13.41 -50.19
C LEU A 176 33.75 -13.44 -50.85
N ASN A 177 33.83 -13.19 -52.16
CA ASN A 177 35.11 -13.27 -52.90
C ASN A 177 35.98 -12.02 -52.70
N TYR A 178 35.38 -10.84 -52.65
CA TYR A 178 36.12 -9.57 -52.56
C TYR A 178 36.01 -8.90 -51.19
N TRP A 179 35.36 -9.52 -50.20
CA TRP A 179 35.19 -8.95 -48.86
C TRP A 179 34.66 -7.51 -48.90
N LEU A 180 33.61 -7.28 -49.71
CA LEU A 180 33.01 -5.96 -49.84
C LEU A 180 32.51 -5.48 -48.49
N GLU A 181 32.74 -4.21 -48.17
CA GLU A 181 32.19 -3.62 -46.95
C GLU A 181 30.73 -3.21 -47.16
N PRO A 182 29.90 -3.17 -46.12
CA PRO A 182 28.60 -2.52 -46.19
C PRO A 182 28.77 -1.02 -46.46
N ALA A 183 28.07 -0.50 -47.47
CA ALA A 183 28.04 0.92 -47.76
C ALA A 183 27.15 1.61 -46.72
N GLY A 184 27.77 2.16 -45.67
CA GLY A 184 27.12 2.89 -44.57
C GLY A 184 27.12 2.14 -43.23
N SER A 185 27.42 2.83 -42.12
CA SER A 185 27.46 2.28 -40.75
C SER A 185 26.09 2.13 -40.09
N GLN A 186 25.03 2.55 -40.77
CA GLN A 186 23.65 2.27 -40.39
C GLN A 186 23.05 1.26 -41.37
N GLY A 187 23.24 -0.03 -41.11
CA GLY A 187 22.32 -1.06 -41.60
C GLY A 187 20.96 -0.80 -40.97
N VAL A 188 20.16 0.06 -41.59
CA VAL A 188 18.91 0.55 -41.00
C VAL A 188 17.97 -0.66 -40.86
N TRP A 189 17.76 -1.03 -39.59
CA TRP A 189 16.89 -2.11 -39.06
C TRP A 189 17.48 -3.52 -38.85
N GLY A 190 18.80 -3.70 -39.02
CA GLY A 190 19.55 -4.81 -38.38
C GLY A 190 19.21 -6.24 -38.81
N LEU A 191 18.68 -6.43 -40.03
CA LEU A 191 18.48 -7.75 -40.62
C LEU A 191 19.69 -8.15 -41.49
N ASP A 192 19.94 -7.42 -42.58
CA ASP A 192 21.09 -7.61 -43.49
C ASP A 192 21.76 -6.27 -43.74
N ASP A 193 23.10 -6.23 -43.67
CA ASP A 193 23.86 -4.98 -43.85
C ASP A 193 23.96 -4.55 -45.32
N TYR A 194 23.58 -5.40 -46.28
CA TYR A 194 23.78 -5.16 -47.70
C TYR A 194 22.49 -4.98 -48.51
N HIS A 195 21.38 -5.61 -48.10
CA HIS A 195 20.18 -5.77 -48.92
C HIS A 195 18.89 -5.46 -48.17
N PHE A 196 17.91 -4.86 -48.85
CA PHE A 196 16.59 -4.57 -48.29
C PHE A 196 15.47 -5.27 -49.07
N LEU A 197 15.47 -5.13 -50.40
CA LEU A 197 14.42 -5.64 -51.28
C LEU A 197 14.12 -7.15 -51.17
N PRO A 198 15.08 -8.04 -50.84
CA PRO A 198 14.77 -9.46 -50.63
C PRO A 198 13.79 -9.69 -49.48
N PHE A 199 13.83 -8.83 -48.44
CA PHE A 199 12.87 -8.89 -47.34
C PHE A 199 11.52 -8.31 -47.72
N LEU A 200 11.50 -7.26 -48.54
CA LEU A 200 10.26 -6.71 -49.11
C LEU A 200 9.56 -7.78 -49.96
N PHE A 201 10.21 -8.27 -51.02
CA PHE A 201 9.64 -9.28 -51.90
C PHE A 201 9.38 -10.60 -51.18
N GLY A 202 10.31 -11.04 -50.32
CA GLY A 202 10.16 -12.27 -49.55
C GLY A 202 9.01 -12.23 -48.54
N SER A 203 8.71 -11.07 -47.95
CA SER A 203 7.54 -10.93 -47.08
C SER A 203 6.24 -10.97 -47.88
N ALA A 204 6.22 -10.45 -49.12
CA ALA A 204 5.09 -10.61 -50.03
C ALA A 204 4.83 -12.09 -50.40
N GLN A 205 5.89 -12.86 -50.67
CA GLN A 205 5.78 -14.31 -50.92
C GLN A 205 5.11 -15.06 -49.75
N LEU A 206 5.24 -14.56 -48.52
CA LEU A 206 4.71 -15.17 -47.29
C LEU A 206 3.33 -14.64 -46.85
N ILE A 207 2.76 -13.65 -47.56
CA ILE A 207 1.40 -13.15 -47.27
C ILE A 207 0.39 -14.27 -47.51
N GLY A 208 -0.42 -14.56 -46.48
CA GLY A 208 -1.45 -15.60 -46.54
C GLY A 208 -0.93 -17.03 -46.32
N HIS A 209 0.36 -17.21 -46.01
CA HIS A 209 0.93 -18.53 -45.79
C HIS A 209 0.34 -19.24 -44.55
N LYS A 210 -0.13 -20.48 -44.71
CA LYS A 210 -0.92 -21.20 -43.68
C LYS A 210 -0.14 -21.52 -42.39
N TYR A 211 1.15 -21.85 -42.50
CA TYR A 211 1.96 -22.37 -41.38
C TYR A 211 3.14 -21.47 -40.96
N ILE A 212 3.89 -20.93 -41.92
CA ILE A 212 5.00 -20.00 -41.67
C ILE A 212 4.46 -18.62 -41.27
N ARG A 213 4.64 -18.23 -40.00
CA ARG A 213 4.31 -16.89 -39.46
C ARG A 213 5.60 -16.09 -39.26
N PRO A 214 5.58 -14.76 -39.03
CA PRO A 214 6.82 -14.00 -38.84
C PRO A 214 7.67 -14.53 -37.69
N LYS A 215 7.06 -15.02 -36.61
CA LYS A 215 7.78 -15.69 -35.51
C LYS A 215 8.57 -16.95 -35.93
N SER A 216 8.23 -17.57 -37.07
CA SER A 216 8.87 -18.79 -37.56
C SER A 216 10.31 -18.55 -38.06
N ILE A 217 10.73 -17.29 -38.23
CA ILE A 217 12.12 -16.93 -38.60
C ILE A 217 13.15 -17.34 -37.54
N HIS A 218 12.73 -17.70 -36.32
CA HIS A 218 13.61 -18.24 -35.27
C HIS A 218 13.73 -19.75 -35.28
N ASN A 219 12.85 -20.43 -36.03
CA ASN A 219 12.84 -21.88 -36.06
C ASN A 219 13.84 -22.35 -37.12
N LYS A 220 14.95 -22.95 -36.67
CA LYS A 220 16.02 -23.44 -37.55
C LYS A 220 15.51 -24.46 -38.57
N ASP A 221 14.60 -25.36 -38.18
CA ASP A 221 14.04 -26.38 -39.07
C ASP A 221 13.19 -25.74 -40.18
N VAL A 222 12.43 -24.68 -39.84
CA VAL A 222 11.67 -23.91 -40.83
C VAL A 222 12.60 -23.17 -41.78
N ILE A 223 13.69 -22.59 -41.28
CA ILE A 223 14.65 -21.88 -42.12
C ILE A 223 15.35 -22.86 -43.05
N GLU A 224 15.82 -24.00 -42.55
CA GLU A 224 16.54 -25.01 -43.33
C GLU A 224 15.68 -25.63 -44.44
N GLU A 225 14.40 -25.92 -44.14
CA GLU A 225 13.47 -26.52 -45.10
C GLU A 225 13.00 -25.51 -46.16
N TYR A 226 12.69 -24.27 -45.75
CA TYR A 226 11.96 -23.32 -46.61
C TYR A 226 12.81 -22.18 -47.18
N SER A 227 14.10 -22.06 -46.83
CA SER A 227 14.99 -21.04 -47.40
C SER A 227 15.16 -21.16 -48.92
N LYS A 228 15.06 -22.38 -49.47
CA LYS A 228 15.13 -22.61 -50.93
C LYS A 228 13.89 -22.12 -51.68
N GLU A 229 12.81 -21.86 -50.95
CA GLU A 229 11.48 -21.56 -51.50
C GLU A 229 11.09 -20.08 -51.34
N TYR A 230 11.67 -19.35 -50.37
CA TYR A 230 11.27 -17.98 -50.06
C TYR A 230 12.49 -17.06 -49.83
N LEU A 231 12.52 -15.91 -50.52
CA LEU A 231 13.62 -14.94 -50.46
C LEU A 231 13.90 -14.44 -49.03
N TYR A 232 12.85 -14.21 -48.24
CA TYR A 232 13.00 -13.76 -46.84
C TYR A 232 13.78 -14.79 -46.02
N LEU A 233 13.41 -16.06 -46.13
CA LEU A 233 14.05 -17.15 -45.37
C LEU A 233 15.44 -17.49 -45.93
N ALA A 234 15.66 -17.33 -47.24
CA ALA A 234 16.99 -17.40 -47.85
C ALA A 234 17.96 -16.38 -47.23
N CYS A 235 17.52 -15.13 -47.09
CA CYS A 235 18.31 -14.08 -46.46
C CYS A 235 18.55 -14.37 -44.98
N ILE A 236 17.53 -14.81 -44.23
CA ILE A 236 17.71 -15.21 -42.83
C ILE A 236 18.68 -16.38 -42.68
N GLN A 237 18.65 -17.37 -43.57
CA GLN A 237 19.62 -18.48 -43.56
C GLN A 237 21.05 -17.96 -43.80
N PHE A 238 21.23 -17.07 -44.78
CA PHE A 238 22.52 -16.45 -45.07
C PHE A 238 23.02 -15.62 -43.88
N ILE A 239 22.17 -14.77 -43.29
CA ILE A 239 22.51 -13.99 -42.10
C ILE A 239 22.88 -14.91 -40.94
N ASN A 240 22.09 -15.94 -40.65
CA ASN A 240 22.38 -16.89 -39.56
C ASN A 240 23.70 -17.65 -39.76
N SER A 241 24.19 -17.77 -40.99
CA SER A 241 25.52 -18.32 -41.27
C SER A 241 26.67 -17.35 -40.95
N ILE A 242 26.35 -16.07 -40.68
CA ILE A 242 27.32 -14.96 -40.51
C ILE A 242 27.16 -14.21 -39.16
N LYS A 243 25.93 -14.02 -38.62
CA LYS A 243 25.62 -13.25 -37.39
C LYS A 243 24.41 -13.83 -36.63
N THR A 244 24.45 -13.82 -35.29
CA THR A 244 23.38 -14.32 -34.38
C THR A 244 22.59 -13.16 -33.73
N ALA A 245 21.35 -12.89 -34.16
CA ALA A 245 20.45 -11.92 -33.51
C ALA A 245 18.96 -12.31 -33.63
N THR A 246 18.11 -11.85 -32.69
CA THR A 246 16.68 -12.19 -32.55
C THR A 246 15.74 -10.98 -32.73
N LEU A 247 14.55 -11.19 -33.31
CA LEU A 247 13.58 -10.16 -33.75
C LEU A 247 12.12 -10.63 -33.55
N SER A 248 11.17 -9.81 -33.08
CA SER A 248 9.77 -10.27 -32.89
C SER A 248 8.72 -9.36 -33.54
N VAL A 249 7.85 -9.93 -34.40
CA VAL A 249 6.62 -9.31 -34.94
C VAL A 249 5.55 -10.41 -35.14
N LYS A 250 4.24 -10.07 -35.07
CA LYS A 250 3.13 -11.06 -35.03
C LYS A 250 2.46 -11.39 -36.40
N GLU A 251 2.54 -10.55 -37.44
CA GLU A 251 1.80 -10.77 -38.73
C GLU A 251 2.57 -10.33 -40.01
N TRP A 252 2.57 -11.15 -41.08
CA TRP A 252 3.35 -10.89 -42.32
C TRP A 252 2.84 -9.71 -43.14
N LYS A 253 1.53 -9.44 -43.15
CA LYS A 253 0.96 -8.28 -43.84
C LYS A 253 1.52 -6.97 -43.27
N LYS A 254 1.57 -6.87 -41.94
CA LYS A 254 2.18 -5.73 -41.24
C LYS A 254 3.70 -5.65 -41.46
N VAL A 255 4.38 -6.79 -41.58
CA VAL A 255 5.82 -6.81 -41.96
C VAL A 255 6.02 -6.26 -43.38
N ASN A 256 5.24 -6.69 -44.38
CA ASN A 256 5.37 -6.19 -45.75
C ASN A 256 5.03 -4.69 -45.85
N GLU A 257 3.96 -4.23 -45.19
CA GLU A 257 3.60 -2.81 -45.11
C GLU A 257 4.70 -1.99 -44.41
N GLY A 258 5.30 -2.52 -43.35
CA GLY A 258 6.46 -1.94 -42.67
C GLY A 258 7.67 -1.84 -43.58
N MET A 259 8.04 -2.96 -44.24
CA MET A 259 9.17 -3.01 -45.16
C MET A 259 9.01 -2.01 -46.31
N LEU A 260 7.82 -1.88 -46.89
CA LEU A 260 7.57 -0.92 -47.97
C LEU A 260 7.75 0.54 -47.50
N LYS A 261 7.28 0.86 -46.29
CA LYS A 261 7.46 2.18 -45.67
C LYS A 261 8.94 2.45 -45.34
N MET A 262 9.66 1.44 -44.89
CA MET A 262 11.10 1.53 -44.56
C MET A 262 11.96 1.71 -45.82
N TYR A 263 11.68 0.98 -46.90
CA TYR A 263 12.39 1.17 -48.18
C TYR A 263 12.17 2.56 -48.79
N LYS A 264 10.94 3.09 -48.68
CA LYS A 264 10.61 4.48 -49.06
C LYS A 264 11.38 5.51 -48.24
N ALA A 265 11.64 5.22 -46.96
CA ALA A 265 12.43 6.09 -46.09
C ALA A 265 13.93 5.98 -46.37
N GLU A 266 14.45 4.79 -46.68
CA GLU A 266 15.89 4.55 -46.91
C GLU A 266 16.39 5.17 -48.22
N ASN A 267 15.71 4.92 -49.35
CA ASN A 267 16.02 5.57 -50.63
C ASN A 267 15.60 7.05 -50.68
N GLY A 268 14.95 7.52 -49.61
CA GLY A 268 14.63 8.91 -49.34
C GLY A 268 15.49 9.53 -48.22
N SER A 269 16.56 8.86 -47.76
CA SER A 269 17.44 9.33 -46.68
C SER A 269 18.88 9.41 -47.17
N CYS A 270 19.43 10.63 -47.19
CA CYS A 270 20.86 10.87 -47.27
C CYS A 270 21.45 11.18 -45.89
N HIS A 271 20.98 10.59 -44.78
CA HIS A 271 21.59 10.81 -43.47
C HIS A 271 21.89 9.48 -42.77
N GLY A 272 23.16 9.27 -42.47
CA GLY A 272 23.60 8.35 -41.43
C GLY A 272 23.47 9.05 -40.08
N GLU A 273 22.79 8.41 -39.14
CA GLU A 273 22.78 8.77 -37.73
C GLU A 273 23.74 7.85 -36.94
N GLU A 274 24.57 8.42 -36.09
CA GLU A 274 25.44 7.66 -35.21
C GLU A 274 24.60 7.07 -34.06
N LYS A 275 24.64 5.75 -33.87
CA LYS A 275 24.29 5.15 -32.56
C LYS A 275 25.56 5.02 -31.72
N ASN A 276 25.65 5.83 -30.67
CA ASN A 276 26.68 5.73 -29.63
C ASN A 276 26.57 4.38 -28.88
N ASN A 277 27.51 3.48 -29.18
CA ASN A 277 28.26 2.77 -28.16
C ASN A 277 29.64 3.43 -28.10
N ASP A 278 30.09 3.73 -26.88
CA ASP A 278 31.38 4.35 -26.58
C ASP A 278 32.54 3.70 -27.33
N HIS A 279 33.04 4.33 -28.40
CA HIS A 279 34.45 4.31 -28.81
C HIS A 279 34.74 5.48 -29.78
N VAL A 280 35.56 6.42 -29.31
CA VAL A 280 36.11 7.52 -30.09
C VAL A 280 36.95 6.97 -31.24
N HIS A 281 36.52 7.21 -32.49
CA HIS A 281 37.40 7.12 -33.65
C HIS A 281 37.63 8.51 -34.25
N ILE A 282 38.87 8.96 -34.10
CA ILE A 282 39.42 10.15 -34.75
C ILE A 282 39.38 9.94 -36.27
N HIS A 283 38.63 10.76 -37.00
CA HIS A 283 38.78 10.89 -38.45
C HIS A 283 39.73 12.06 -38.75
N ALA A 284 40.90 11.72 -39.26
CA ALA A 284 41.90 12.65 -39.76
C ALA A 284 41.61 13.00 -41.23
N PHE A 285 41.78 14.29 -41.58
CA PHE A 285 41.89 14.85 -42.94
C PHE A 285 40.67 14.79 -43.88
N GLY A 286 39.77 15.78 -43.73
CA GLY A 286 39.33 16.65 -44.85
C GLY A 286 38.62 16.04 -46.07
N GLN A 287 37.52 15.30 -45.88
CA GLN A 287 36.54 15.06 -46.96
C GLN A 287 35.09 15.17 -46.43
N GLU A 288 34.27 15.92 -47.16
CA GLU A 288 32.83 16.15 -46.94
C GLU A 288 32.01 14.95 -47.47
N PHE A 289 31.09 14.43 -46.64
CA PHE A 289 30.00 13.46 -46.91
C PHE A 289 30.33 12.09 -47.58
N PRO A 290 29.75 10.96 -47.10
CA PRO A 290 29.87 9.69 -47.80
C PRO A 290 28.97 9.64 -49.06
N ASP A 291 29.49 9.27 -50.24
CA ASP A 291 28.68 9.04 -51.46
C ASP A 291 27.83 7.74 -51.38
N CYS A 292 27.01 7.60 -50.34
CA CYS A 292 26.29 6.36 -50.07
C CYS A 292 24.92 6.26 -50.78
N CYS A 293 24.30 7.39 -51.14
CA CYS A 293 22.89 7.42 -51.57
C CYS A 293 22.72 7.63 -53.09
N GLY A 294 23.54 6.98 -53.91
CA GLY A 294 23.69 7.21 -55.35
C GLY A 294 22.48 6.93 -56.26
N ILE A 295 21.33 7.58 -56.06
CA ILE A 295 20.28 7.66 -57.07
C ILE A 295 20.59 8.83 -58.01
N LYS A 296 20.90 8.52 -59.26
CA LYS A 296 20.95 9.49 -60.35
C LYS A 296 19.58 9.48 -61.04
N ILE A 297 19.06 10.63 -61.47
CA ILE A 297 17.68 10.73 -62.00
C ILE A 297 17.72 10.53 -63.54
N PRO A 298 16.82 9.71 -64.13
CA PRO A 298 16.73 9.57 -65.58
C PRO A 298 16.26 10.87 -66.25
N SER A 299 16.96 11.27 -67.29
CA SER A 299 16.73 12.53 -68.01
C SER A 299 15.45 12.58 -68.83
N ALA A 300 14.86 11.43 -69.14
CA ALA A 300 13.54 11.33 -69.74
C ALA A 300 12.41 11.91 -68.85
N ILE A 301 12.72 12.28 -67.60
CA ILE A 301 11.74 12.63 -66.56
C ILE A 301 11.83 14.12 -66.14
N GLY A 302 12.78 14.90 -66.68
CA GLY A 302 13.07 16.27 -66.24
C GLY A 302 12.65 17.43 -67.17
N ALA A 303 11.90 17.19 -68.24
CA ALA A 303 11.58 18.24 -69.21
C ALA A 303 10.09 18.62 -69.18
N ASN A 304 9.66 19.27 -68.10
CA ASN A 304 8.67 20.35 -68.11
C ASN A 304 8.37 20.78 -66.67
N GLN A 305 9.12 21.78 -66.15
CA GLN A 305 8.61 22.93 -65.39
C GLN A 305 9.71 23.59 -64.57
N MET A 306 9.70 24.94 -64.64
CA MET A 306 10.40 25.93 -63.79
C MET A 306 11.93 25.96 -63.97
N GLY A 307 12.57 27.08 -64.31
CA GLY A 307 12.24 28.49 -64.05
C GLY A 307 13.49 29.08 -63.39
N ILE A 308 14.30 29.78 -64.16
CA ILE A 308 15.56 30.42 -63.72
C ILE A 308 15.21 31.52 -62.71
N ARG A 309 15.87 31.57 -61.54
CA ARG A 309 15.84 32.72 -60.61
C ARG A 309 17.24 33.33 -60.48
N GLU A 310 17.26 34.67 -60.45
CA GLU A 310 18.43 35.54 -60.25
C GLU A 310 18.92 35.51 -58.79
N GLU A 311 20.22 35.75 -58.58
CA GLU A 311 20.87 35.84 -57.26
C GLU A 311 20.44 37.10 -56.49
N ALA A 312 20.21 36.98 -55.18
CA ALA A 312 19.83 38.07 -54.27
C ALA A 312 20.94 39.13 -54.15
N THR A 313 20.56 40.41 -54.04
CA THR A 313 21.50 41.55 -54.03
C THR A 313 21.90 42.03 -52.63
N THR A 314 21.07 41.79 -51.61
CA THR A 314 21.33 42.15 -50.20
C THR A 314 20.87 41.05 -49.25
N THR A 315 21.78 40.28 -48.66
CA THR A 315 21.48 39.15 -47.77
C THR A 315 21.42 39.57 -46.29
N PHE A 316 20.92 38.70 -45.40
CA PHE A 316 21.00 38.89 -43.94
C PHE A 316 22.41 39.24 -43.47
N ILE A 317 23.44 38.61 -44.05
CA ILE A 317 24.83 38.83 -43.64
C ILE A 317 25.29 40.23 -44.04
N ASP A 318 24.84 40.75 -45.19
CA ASP A 318 25.15 42.11 -45.62
C ASP A 318 24.52 43.13 -44.67
N VAL A 319 23.23 42.96 -44.33
CA VAL A 319 22.51 43.84 -43.38
C VAL A 319 23.14 43.80 -41.98
N LEU A 320 23.51 42.63 -41.48
CA LEU A 320 24.16 42.50 -40.17
C LEU A 320 25.58 43.09 -40.17
N SER A 321 26.32 42.99 -41.27
CA SER A 321 27.71 43.45 -41.36
C SER A 321 27.84 44.97 -41.42
N GLU A 322 26.79 45.66 -41.84
CA GLU A 322 26.71 47.13 -41.86
C GLU A 322 26.43 47.74 -40.47
N ASP A 323 26.00 46.93 -39.49
CA ASP A 323 25.62 47.40 -38.16
C ASP A 323 26.53 46.80 -37.07
N GLU A 324 27.33 47.67 -36.43
CA GLU A 324 28.32 47.29 -35.41
C GLU A 324 27.71 46.55 -34.21
N ARG A 325 26.39 46.68 -33.97
CA ARG A 325 25.68 46.00 -32.88
C ARG A 325 25.65 44.48 -33.04
N PHE A 326 25.95 43.93 -34.21
CA PHE A 326 25.91 42.49 -34.50
C PHE A 326 27.28 41.83 -34.68
N ASN A 327 28.38 42.53 -34.42
CA ASN A 327 29.74 41.99 -34.58
C ASN A 327 29.95 40.63 -33.87
N LYS A 328 29.46 40.46 -32.64
CA LYS A 328 29.55 39.18 -31.92
C LYS A 328 28.64 38.10 -32.49
N LEU A 329 27.48 38.47 -33.03
CA LEU A 329 26.58 37.56 -33.74
C LEU A 329 27.25 37.03 -35.02
N ILE A 330 27.88 37.91 -35.82
CA ILE A 330 28.61 37.53 -37.03
C ILE A 330 29.78 36.59 -36.69
N GLN A 331 30.54 36.87 -35.63
CA GLN A 331 31.61 35.98 -35.16
C GLN A 331 31.08 34.58 -34.83
N ASN A 332 29.90 34.49 -34.19
CA ASN A 332 29.27 33.20 -33.91
C ASN A 332 28.78 32.50 -35.18
N LEU A 333 28.16 33.23 -36.12
CA LEU A 333 27.73 32.70 -37.42
C LEU A 333 28.90 32.15 -38.25
N GLN A 334 30.04 32.83 -38.23
CA GLN A 334 31.30 32.36 -38.83
C GLN A 334 31.77 31.07 -38.16
N ARG A 335 31.83 31.06 -36.82
CA ARG A 335 32.30 29.92 -36.03
C ARG A 335 31.44 28.68 -36.22
N THR A 336 30.13 28.84 -36.37
CA THR A 336 29.17 27.74 -36.62
C THR A 336 29.02 27.40 -38.10
N GLN A 337 29.74 28.07 -39.00
CA GLN A 337 29.71 27.88 -40.45
C GLN A 337 28.30 28.02 -41.06
N LEU A 338 27.47 28.92 -40.50
CA LEU A 338 26.09 29.14 -40.95
C LEU A 338 25.93 30.28 -41.97
N ILE A 339 26.98 31.05 -42.23
CA ILE A 339 26.95 32.14 -43.23
C ILE A 339 26.56 31.64 -44.62
N PRO A 340 27.17 30.58 -45.19
CA PRO A 340 26.75 30.08 -46.49
C PRO A 340 25.28 29.62 -46.47
N TYR A 341 24.86 28.96 -45.39
CA TYR A 341 23.48 28.51 -45.24
C TYR A 341 22.49 29.68 -45.27
N LEU A 342 22.72 30.72 -44.46
CA LEU A 342 21.85 31.91 -44.40
C LEU A 342 21.75 32.64 -45.74
N ASN A 343 22.86 32.76 -46.47
CA ASN A 343 22.88 33.46 -47.77
C ASN A 343 22.07 32.74 -48.86
N HIS A 344 21.90 31.42 -48.76
CA HIS A 344 21.13 30.63 -49.73
C HIS A 344 19.67 30.42 -49.32
N LEU A 345 19.23 30.94 -48.18
CA LEU A 345 17.82 30.84 -47.78
C LEU A 345 16.93 31.63 -48.74
N PRO A 346 15.79 31.08 -49.20
CA PRO A 346 14.90 31.76 -50.12
C PRO A 346 14.15 32.93 -49.46
N SER A 347 13.66 32.74 -48.22
CA SER A 347 13.10 33.77 -47.35
C SER A 347 12.93 33.18 -45.93
N ALA A 348 13.22 33.95 -44.89
CA ALA A 348 13.12 33.53 -43.48
C ALA A 348 12.93 34.72 -42.52
N THR A 349 12.78 34.44 -41.23
CA THR A 349 12.90 35.47 -40.18
C THR A 349 14.07 35.15 -39.26
N LEU A 350 14.98 36.11 -39.05
CA LEU A 350 16.12 35.97 -38.14
C LEU A 350 15.93 36.85 -36.90
N PHE A 351 15.95 36.24 -35.71
CA PHE A 351 16.07 36.97 -34.45
C PHE A 351 17.54 37.24 -34.15
N ALA A 352 18.00 38.47 -34.37
CA ALA A 352 19.40 38.86 -34.25
C ALA A 352 19.72 39.47 -32.86
N PRO A 353 20.45 38.75 -31.99
CA PRO A 353 20.90 39.30 -30.70
C PRO A 353 21.99 40.36 -30.86
N ILE A 354 21.90 41.43 -30.09
CA ILE A 354 22.92 42.50 -30.01
C ILE A 354 24.17 42.05 -29.24
N ASN A 355 25.28 42.79 -29.36
CA ASN A 355 26.56 42.46 -28.71
C ASN A 355 26.48 42.29 -27.18
N GLU A 356 25.61 43.06 -26.51
CA GLU A 356 25.36 43.00 -25.07
C GLU A 356 24.76 41.64 -24.66
N ALA A 357 23.96 41.02 -25.54
CA ALA A 357 23.37 39.71 -25.31
C ALA A 357 24.41 38.61 -25.08
N PHE A 358 25.63 38.78 -25.62
CA PHE A 358 26.73 37.83 -25.57
C PHE A 358 27.74 38.10 -24.45
N GLU A 359 27.46 39.02 -23.50
CA GLU A 359 28.38 39.29 -22.38
C GLU A 359 28.61 38.07 -21.48
N TYR A 360 27.54 37.37 -21.14
CA TYR A 360 27.57 36.19 -20.27
C TYR A 360 27.71 34.88 -21.05
N GLU A 361 27.47 34.93 -22.36
CA GLU A 361 27.52 33.77 -23.24
C GLU A 361 28.20 34.15 -24.57
N PRO A 362 29.54 34.22 -24.61
CA PRO A 362 30.26 34.71 -25.79
C PRO A 362 30.15 33.81 -27.03
N PHE A 363 29.92 32.51 -26.81
CA PHE A 363 29.91 31.48 -27.86
C PHE A 363 28.63 30.66 -27.80
N ILE A 364 27.93 30.54 -28.94
CA ILE A 364 26.66 29.79 -29.05
C ILE A 364 26.79 28.66 -30.08
N THR A 365 26.17 27.51 -29.80
CA THR A 365 26.26 26.33 -30.68
C THR A 365 25.48 26.53 -31.98
N LYS A 366 25.72 25.67 -32.98
CA LYS A 366 25.01 25.71 -34.26
C LYS A 366 23.50 25.53 -34.07
N GLU A 367 23.10 24.63 -33.19
CA GLU A 367 21.71 24.30 -32.87
C GLU A 367 20.99 25.51 -32.26
N ARG A 368 21.63 26.19 -31.30
CA ARG A 368 21.07 27.41 -30.72
C ARG A 368 20.98 28.53 -31.73
N MET A 369 21.90 28.61 -32.69
CA MET A 369 21.79 29.59 -33.77
C MET A 369 20.59 29.29 -34.68
N LEU A 370 20.36 28.02 -35.05
CA LEU A 370 19.19 27.61 -35.83
C LEU A 370 17.86 27.89 -35.08
N TYR A 371 17.88 27.91 -33.75
CA TYR A 371 16.72 28.29 -32.94
C TYR A 371 16.34 29.79 -33.05
N HIS A 372 17.25 30.64 -33.56
CA HIS A 372 16.96 32.06 -33.83
C HIS A 372 16.33 32.30 -35.20
N LEU A 373 16.17 31.26 -36.04
CA LEU A 373 15.73 31.39 -37.42
C LEU A 373 14.37 30.71 -37.60
N LEU A 374 13.40 31.37 -38.24
CA LEU A 374 12.07 30.82 -38.56
C LEU A 374 11.94 30.48 -40.04
N ASN A 375 11.15 29.46 -40.35
CA ASN A 375 10.90 28.98 -41.73
C ASN A 375 10.01 29.92 -42.57
N LEU A 376 9.56 31.03 -42.00
CA LEU A 376 8.63 31.98 -42.60
C LEU A 376 9.13 33.40 -42.37
N GLU A 377 8.86 34.29 -43.31
CA GLU A 377 8.99 35.74 -43.14
C GLU A 377 7.81 36.25 -42.32
N LEU A 378 8.08 36.88 -41.17
CA LEU A 378 7.08 37.44 -40.27
C LEU A 378 7.48 38.85 -39.92
N ARG A 379 6.58 39.80 -40.14
CA ARG A 379 6.74 41.20 -39.76
C ARG A 379 6.35 41.45 -38.32
N GLY A 380 6.77 42.60 -37.80
CA GLY A 380 6.53 43.03 -36.44
C GLY A 380 5.05 43.10 -36.06
N ASP A 381 4.17 43.43 -36.99
CA ASP A 381 2.72 43.54 -36.77
C ASP A 381 1.98 42.19 -36.80
N GLU A 382 2.63 41.12 -37.27
CA GLU A 382 2.05 39.78 -37.37
C GLU A 382 2.17 38.95 -36.08
N PHE A 383 2.91 39.46 -35.09
CA PHE A 383 3.08 38.79 -33.81
C PHE A 383 1.87 39.02 -32.88
N PHE A 384 1.35 37.93 -32.31
CA PHE A 384 0.28 37.97 -31.30
C PHE A 384 0.65 37.18 -30.03
N ASP A 385 0.01 37.51 -28.91
CA ASP A 385 0.30 36.91 -27.62
C ASP A 385 -0.02 35.40 -27.62
N GLY A 386 0.94 34.59 -27.16
CA GLY A 386 0.82 33.14 -27.14
C GLY A 386 1.10 32.43 -28.46
N GLN A 387 1.51 33.15 -29.52
CA GLN A 387 1.84 32.54 -30.80
C GLN A 387 3.03 31.57 -30.68
N LEU A 388 2.90 30.40 -31.31
CA LEU A 388 3.95 29.38 -31.40
C LEU A 388 4.58 29.40 -32.80
N LEU A 389 5.86 29.74 -32.87
CA LEU A 389 6.64 29.87 -34.09
C LEU A 389 7.52 28.64 -34.30
N THR A 390 7.57 28.12 -35.53
CA THR A 390 8.43 26.98 -35.89
C THR A 390 9.81 27.47 -36.31
N THR A 391 10.84 27.08 -35.56
CA THR A 391 12.24 27.44 -35.86
C THR A 391 12.90 26.46 -36.85
N HIS A 392 14.09 26.79 -37.35
CA HIS A 392 14.91 25.89 -38.16
C HIS A 392 15.66 24.83 -37.34
N LEU A 393 15.58 24.87 -36.01
CA LEU A 393 16.13 23.82 -35.16
C LEU A 393 15.23 22.59 -35.23
N GLU A 394 15.53 21.68 -36.16
CA GLU A 394 14.83 20.39 -36.26
C GLU A 394 15.42 19.36 -35.30
N ILE A 395 14.57 18.84 -34.40
CA ILE A 395 14.93 17.75 -33.48
C ILE A 395 13.95 16.58 -33.70
N VAL A 396 14.02 16.01 -34.90
CA VAL A 396 13.06 15.02 -35.41
C VAL A 396 12.88 13.85 -34.46
N GLU A 397 13.98 13.34 -33.90
CA GLU A 397 13.94 12.20 -32.98
C GLU A 397 13.11 12.49 -31.73
N LYS A 398 13.12 13.74 -31.24
CA LYS A 398 12.51 14.14 -29.95
C LYS A 398 11.07 14.64 -30.09
N LEU A 399 10.71 15.29 -31.20
CA LEU A 399 9.38 15.90 -31.38
C LEU A 399 8.47 15.18 -32.40
N GLY A 400 9.02 14.29 -33.24
CA GLY A 400 8.26 13.37 -34.08
C GLY A 400 8.03 13.80 -35.51
N LYS A 401 7.23 13.01 -36.26
CA LYS A 401 6.88 13.29 -37.66
C LYS A 401 5.73 14.31 -37.71
N GLY A 402 6.04 15.56 -38.03
CA GLY A 402 5.11 16.69 -38.05
C GLY A 402 5.85 18.02 -38.26
N GLU A 403 5.28 19.16 -37.88
CA GLU A 403 5.96 20.47 -37.94
C GLU A 403 7.31 20.42 -37.19
N ILE A 404 8.39 20.34 -37.96
CA ILE A 404 9.64 19.63 -37.60
C ILE A 404 10.55 20.46 -36.67
N GLY A 405 10.31 21.77 -36.58
CA GLY A 405 11.13 22.72 -35.84
C GLY A 405 10.73 22.88 -34.38
N GLN A 406 11.72 22.99 -33.49
CA GLN A 406 11.51 23.36 -32.09
C GLN A 406 10.70 24.65 -32.03
N LYS A 407 9.63 24.64 -31.23
CA LYS A 407 8.75 25.80 -31.11
C LYS A 407 9.41 26.92 -30.32
N LEU A 408 9.05 28.15 -30.67
CA LEU A 408 9.45 29.37 -30.01
C LEU A 408 8.19 30.19 -29.72
N LYS A 409 7.97 30.56 -28.45
CA LYS A 409 6.74 31.22 -28.01
C LYS A 409 6.90 32.74 -28.02
N VAL A 410 5.84 33.44 -28.41
CA VAL A 410 5.73 34.91 -28.36
C VAL A 410 4.87 35.32 -27.18
N GLU A 411 5.31 36.31 -26.41
CA GLU A 411 4.56 36.89 -25.28
C GLU A 411 4.58 38.42 -25.41
N ILE A 412 3.42 39.07 -25.36
CA ILE A 412 3.23 40.52 -25.60
C ILE A 412 2.79 41.25 -24.32
N SER A 413 2.26 40.52 -23.33
CA SER A 413 1.61 41.07 -22.14
C SER A 413 2.46 42.04 -21.30
N ASP A 414 3.80 41.88 -21.26
CA ASP A 414 4.72 42.74 -20.49
C ASP A 414 5.84 43.37 -21.36
N GLY A 415 5.52 43.56 -22.64
CA GLY A 415 6.47 43.86 -23.71
C GLY A 415 6.56 42.72 -24.70
N LYS A 416 7.14 42.96 -25.87
CA LYS A 416 7.20 41.98 -26.96
C LYS A 416 8.41 41.06 -26.80
N TYR A 417 8.19 39.87 -26.24
CA TYR A 417 9.20 38.84 -26.04
C TYR A 417 9.03 37.69 -27.03
N VAL A 418 10.17 37.10 -27.37
CA VAL A 418 10.26 35.84 -28.10
C VAL A 418 11.18 34.92 -27.30
N GLY A 419 10.62 33.81 -26.80
CA GLY A 419 11.29 32.98 -25.79
C GLY A 419 11.68 33.81 -24.56
N ASN A 420 12.98 33.86 -24.25
CA ASN A 420 13.53 34.60 -23.11
C ASN A 420 14.05 36.01 -23.47
N ALA A 421 13.91 36.46 -24.72
CA ALA A 421 14.52 37.68 -25.23
C ALA A 421 13.46 38.71 -25.62
N LYS A 422 13.71 39.98 -25.31
CA LYS A 422 12.86 41.10 -25.71
C LYS A 422 13.23 41.53 -27.12
N ILE A 423 12.23 41.73 -27.98
CA ILE A 423 12.41 42.33 -29.30
C ILE A 423 12.57 43.84 -29.12
N ILE A 424 13.73 44.37 -29.49
CA ILE A 424 14.10 45.79 -29.34
C ILE A 424 13.77 46.59 -30.61
N ASN A 425 14.02 45.99 -31.78
CA ASN A 425 13.71 46.57 -33.08
C ASN A 425 13.11 45.48 -33.97
N THR A 426 12.10 45.83 -34.77
CA THR A 426 11.50 44.92 -35.74
C THR A 426 11.79 45.39 -37.17
N ASP A 427 11.61 44.47 -38.12
CA ASP A 427 11.44 44.79 -39.55
C ASP A 427 12.68 45.36 -40.25
N LEU A 428 13.87 44.87 -39.91
CA LEU A 428 15.07 45.11 -40.73
C LEU A 428 15.02 44.19 -41.96
N MET A 429 14.88 44.77 -43.14
CA MET A 429 14.62 44.02 -44.38
C MET A 429 15.92 43.54 -45.06
N ALA A 430 15.93 42.30 -45.54
CA ALA A 430 16.92 41.73 -46.45
C ALA A 430 16.19 41.03 -47.63
N ASP A 431 16.87 40.79 -48.75
CA ASP A 431 16.28 40.10 -49.91
C ASP A 431 15.91 38.65 -49.59
N ASN A 432 16.60 38.04 -48.62
CA ASN A 432 16.33 36.70 -48.10
C ASN A 432 15.50 36.69 -46.79
N GLY A 433 14.81 37.79 -46.45
CA GLY A 433 13.76 37.82 -45.41
C GLY A 433 13.82 39.01 -44.44
N VAL A 434 13.38 38.81 -43.18
CA VAL A 434 13.29 39.87 -42.16
C VAL A 434 14.16 39.57 -40.93
N ILE A 435 14.81 40.59 -40.39
CA ILE A 435 15.57 40.54 -39.13
C ILE A 435 14.81 41.29 -38.03
N HIS A 436 14.63 40.64 -36.87
CA HIS A 436 14.16 41.25 -35.62
C HIS A 436 15.28 41.27 -34.60
N VAL A 437 15.58 42.43 -34.04
CA VAL A 437 16.68 42.62 -33.08
C VAL A 437 16.23 42.24 -31.68
N ILE A 438 17.01 41.41 -30.98
CA ILE A 438 16.70 40.93 -29.63
C ILE A 438 17.79 41.29 -28.61
N ASP A 439 17.39 41.43 -27.34
CA ASP A 439 18.28 41.86 -26.25
C ASP A 439 19.13 40.74 -25.62
N LYS A 440 18.77 39.48 -25.88
CA LYS A 440 19.37 38.28 -25.29
C LYS A 440 19.49 37.19 -26.33
N VAL A 441 20.46 36.31 -26.16
CA VAL A 441 20.53 35.06 -26.92
C VAL A 441 19.35 34.17 -26.50
N LEU A 442 18.63 33.62 -27.49
CA LEU A 442 17.56 32.65 -27.24
C LEU A 442 18.10 31.38 -26.60
N LYS A 443 17.43 30.93 -25.56
CA LYS A 443 17.69 29.67 -24.86
C LYS A 443 16.74 28.62 -25.40
N THR A 444 17.28 27.47 -25.78
CA THR A 444 16.47 26.29 -26.10
C THR A 444 15.75 25.82 -24.85
N PRO A 445 14.54 25.24 -24.97
CA PRO A 445 13.81 24.69 -23.83
C PRO A 445 14.60 23.59 -23.11
N LEU A 446 14.32 23.40 -21.82
CA LEU A 446 14.82 22.27 -21.05
C LEU A 446 14.14 20.97 -21.50
N ASP A 447 14.68 19.81 -21.12
CA ASP A 447 13.94 18.55 -21.23
C ASP A 447 12.63 18.59 -20.43
N ALA A 448 11.66 17.74 -20.77
CA ALA A 448 10.32 17.80 -20.17
C ALA A 448 10.36 17.65 -18.64
N PHE A 449 11.27 16.84 -18.09
CA PHE A 449 11.40 16.73 -16.65
C PHE A 449 11.98 18.02 -16.04
N GLY A 450 13.02 18.59 -16.66
CA GLY A 450 13.58 19.89 -16.31
C GLY A 450 12.52 21.00 -16.30
N THR A 451 11.69 21.07 -17.34
CA THR A 451 10.59 22.03 -17.43
C THR A 451 9.56 21.81 -16.31
N LEU A 452 9.15 20.57 -16.04
CA LEU A 452 8.25 20.27 -14.91
C LEU A 452 8.82 20.74 -13.57
N THR A 453 10.12 20.53 -13.33
CA THR A 453 10.77 20.97 -12.08
C THR A 453 10.91 22.48 -11.93
N SER A 454 10.80 23.23 -13.02
CA SER A 454 10.88 24.70 -13.01
C SER A 454 9.54 25.38 -12.68
N ILE A 455 8.44 24.62 -12.63
CA ILE A 455 7.10 25.15 -12.35
C ILE A 455 6.78 24.92 -10.87
N ASP A 456 6.67 26.02 -10.11
CA ASP A 456 6.48 26.00 -8.65
C ASP A 456 5.19 25.30 -8.18
N GLN A 457 4.19 25.18 -9.05
CA GLN A 457 2.88 24.62 -8.72
C GLN A 457 2.81 23.08 -8.82
N LEU A 458 3.94 22.40 -9.13
CA LEU A 458 3.98 20.98 -9.49
C LEU A 458 4.83 20.10 -8.56
N HIS A 459 5.14 20.55 -7.34
CA HIS A 459 6.07 19.84 -6.47
C HIS A 459 5.62 18.41 -6.13
N ILE A 460 4.33 18.20 -5.86
CA ILE A 460 3.76 16.88 -5.54
C ILE A 460 3.77 15.98 -6.77
N PHE A 461 3.40 16.52 -7.94
CA PHE A 461 3.42 15.77 -9.21
C PHE A 461 4.85 15.31 -9.56
N VAL A 462 5.84 16.20 -9.43
CA VAL A 462 7.26 15.88 -9.61
C VAL A 462 7.73 14.83 -8.60
N ASN A 463 7.27 14.90 -7.35
CA ASN A 463 7.59 13.89 -6.34
C ASN A 463 7.04 12.51 -6.72
N TYR A 464 5.81 12.43 -7.23
CA TYR A 464 5.24 11.19 -7.75
C TYR A 464 6.05 10.64 -8.93
N LEU A 465 6.51 11.49 -9.85
CA LEU A 465 7.40 11.05 -10.94
C LEU A 465 8.70 10.42 -10.46
N ARG A 466 9.32 11.02 -9.44
CA ARG A 466 10.56 10.49 -8.83
C ARG A 466 10.31 9.17 -8.11
N ASN A 467 9.27 9.09 -7.28
CA ASN A 467 8.95 7.89 -6.49
C ASN A 467 8.56 6.70 -7.38
N THR A 468 7.86 6.97 -8.49
CA THR A 468 7.49 5.95 -9.49
C THR A 468 8.60 5.63 -10.49
N LYS A 469 9.75 6.32 -10.41
CA LYS A 469 10.91 6.17 -11.32
C LYS A 469 10.57 6.47 -12.79
N LEU A 470 9.58 7.32 -13.03
CA LEU A 470 9.17 7.78 -14.36
C LEU A 470 9.90 9.07 -14.79
N ASP A 471 10.64 9.70 -13.88
CA ASP A 471 11.48 10.88 -14.14
C ASP A 471 12.44 10.67 -15.32
N ARG A 472 13.13 9.52 -15.39
CA ARG A 472 14.02 9.19 -16.51
C ARG A 472 13.27 9.01 -17.83
N GLN A 473 12.09 8.40 -17.78
CA GLN A 473 11.28 8.19 -18.96
C GLN A 473 10.80 9.52 -19.53
N ILE A 474 10.43 10.48 -18.69
CA ILE A 474 10.05 11.83 -19.12
C ILE A 474 11.26 12.64 -19.61
N LYS A 475 12.42 12.49 -18.97
CA LYS A 475 13.63 13.22 -19.36
C LYS A 475 14.18 12.80 -20.72
N TYR A 476 14.18 11.51 -21.02
CA TYR A 476 14.81 10.95 -22.22
C TYR A 476 13.82 10.39 -23.26
N GLY A 477 12.53 10.36 -22.94
CA GLY A 477 11.49 9.96 -23.88
C GLY A 477 11.31 11.01 -24.98
N ASN A 478 10.65 10.61 -26.05
CA ASN A 478 10.38 11.47 -27.20
C ASN A 478 8.87 11.60 -27.39
N HIS A 479 8.43 12.63 -28.10
CA HIS A 479 7.03 12.86 -28.47
C HIS A 479 6.10 13.07 -27.26
N ILE A 480 6.62 13.69 -26.20
CA ILE A 480 5.92 13.70 -24.92
C ILE A 480 4.87 14.81 -24.87
N THR A 481 3.66 14.45 -24.46
CA THR A 481 2.68 15.39 -23.92
C THR A 481 2.41 15.05 -22.46
N VAL A 482 2.63 16.01 -21.55
CA VAL A 482 2.35 15.85 -20.10
C VAL A 482 1.20 16.75 -19.70
N PHE A 483 0.16 16.17 -19.09
CA PHE A 483 -0.90 16.92 -18.41
C PHE A 483 -0.56 17.01 -16.92
N ALA A 484 0.31 17.94 -16.57
CA ALA A 484 0.82 18.07 -15.22
C ALA A 484 -0.24 18.68 -14.30
N VAL A 485 -0.47 18.05 -13.15
CA VAL A 485 -1.53 18.46 -12.23
C VAL A 485 -0.94 19.35 -11.13
N THR A 486 -1.60 20.47 -10.86
CA THR A 486 -1.21 21.37 -9.76
C THR A 486 -1.27 20.72 -8.38
N ASP A 487 -0.42 21.17 -7.46
CA ASP A 487 -0.39 20.71 -6.06
C ASP A 487 -1.74 20.94 -5.36
N ASP A 488 -2.40 22.07 -5.63
CA ASP A 488 -3.73 22.38 -5.10
C ASP A 488 -4.77 21.36 -5.56
N ALA A 489 -4.74 20.95 -6.84
CA ALA A 489 -5.66 19.96 -7.36
C ALA A 489 -5.44 18.58 -6.73
N ILE A 490 -4.19 18.15 -6.55
CA ILE A 490 -3.87 16.89 -5.85
C ILE A 490 -4.31 16.98 -4.39
N ASN A 491 -4.11 18.13 -3.74
CA ASN A 491 -4.45 18.33 -2.34
C ASN A 491 -5.96 18.35 -2.08
N HIS A 492 -6.75 18.88 -3.02
CA HIS A 492 -8.21 18.87 -2.97
C HIS A 492 -8.79 17.49 -3.30
N GLN A 493 -8.19 16.78 -4.26
CA GLN A 493 -8.76 15.52 -4.74
C GLN A 493 -8.52 14.35 -3.77
N PHE A 494 -7.31 14.24 -3.21
CA PHE A 494 -6.94 13.11 -2.35
C PHE A 494 -6.86 13.54 -0.89
N LYS A 495 -7.35 12.70 0.02
CA LYS A 495 -7.14 12.91 1.46
C LYS A 495 -5.65 12.76 1.81
N SER A 496 -5.23 13.37 2.92
CA SER A 496 -3.83 13.26 3.40
C SER A 496 -3.36 11.80 3.52
N VAL A 497 -4.24 10.90 3.99
CA VAL A 497 -3.96 9.46 4.12
C VAL A 497 -3.76 8.76 2.77
N GLU A 498 -4.52 9.15 1.74
CA GLU A 498 -4.39 8.60 0.39
C GLU A 498 -3.09 9.06 -0.27
N ARG A 499 -2.70 10.32 -0.06
CA ARG A 499 -1.41 10.85 -0.53
C ARG A 499 -0.22 10.15 0.12
N GLU A 500 -0.27 9.94 1.44
CA GLU A 500 0.75 9.17 2.16
C GLU A 500 0.87 7.75 1.58
N TYR A 501 -0.27 7.09 1.34
CA TYR A 501 -0.31 5.77 0.69
C TYR A 501 0.35 5.77 -0.70
N LEU A 502 0.01 6.72 -1.58
CA LEU A 502 0.55 6.77 -2.96
C LEU A 502 2.08 6.97 -3.00
N THR A 503 2.68 7.45 -1.91
CA THR A 503 4.14 7.55 -1.78
C THR A 503 4.78 6.40 -0.99
N GLY A 504 3.97 5.54 -0.37
CA GLY A 504 4.43 4.44 0.49
C GLY A 504 4.61 3.12 -0.25
N GLU A 505 5.43 2.24 0.33
CA GLU A 505 5.70 0.89 -0.21
C GLU A 505 4.58 -0.12 0.12
N CYS A 506 3.86 0.08 1.24
CA CYS A 506 2.80 -0.81 1.71
C CYS A 506 1.58 -0.78 0.76
N GLY A 507 0.99 -1.96 0.51
CA GLY A 507 -0.26 -2.08 -0.25
C GLY A 507 -0.16 -1.68 -1.73
N GLY A 508 1.05 -1.57 -2.28
CA GLY A 508 1.27 -1.26 -3.71
C GLY A 508 1.11 0.23 -4.07
N GLY A 509 1.27 1.15 -3.12
CA GLY A 509 1.09 2.59 -3.32
C GLY A 509 1.86 3.16 -4.51
N ILE A 510 3.14 2.80 -4.66
CA ILE A 510 3.96 3.24 -5.81
C ILE A 510 3.40 2.72 -7.15
N ASN A 511 2.84 1.51 -7.19
CA ASN A 511 2.23 0.97 -8.41
C ASN A 511 0.95 1.73 -8.77
N ASP A 512 0.12 2.03 -7.77
CA ASP A 512 -1.08 2.85 -7.93
C ASP A 512 -0.76 4.29 -8.37
N ALA A 513 0.28 4.89 -7.79
CA ALA A 513 0.79 6.19 -8.23
C ALA A 513 1.33 6.12 -9.67
N THR A 514 1.97 5.02 -10.06
CA THR A 514 2.43 4.80 -11.44
C THR A 514 1.25 4.77 -12.41
N ILE A 515 0.15 4.09 -12.05
CA ILE A 515 -1.10 4.06 -12.84
C ILE A 515 -1.66 5.48 -12.97
N LEU A 516 -1.76 6.22 -11.87
CA LEU A 516 -2.27 7.59 -11.84
C LEU A 516 -1.46 8.53 -12.75
N ILE A 517 -0.12 8.47 -12.62
CA ILE A 517 0.79 9.32 -13.38
C ILE A 517 0.79 8.96 -14.85
N LYS A 518 0.85 7.67 -15.21
CA LYS A 518 0.78 7.25 -16.62
C LYS A 518 -0.53 7.68 -17.29
N HIS A 519 -1.61 7.81 -16.54
CA HIS A 519 -2.87 8.36 -17.06
C HIS A 519 -2.79 9.87 -17.36
N GLN A 520 -1.74 10.57 -16.91
CA GLN A 520 -1.48 11.97 -17.27
C GLN A 520 -0.43 12.14 -18.39
N LEU A 521 0.06 11.04 -18.98
CA LEU A 521 1.16 11.04 -19.95
C LEU A 521 0.71 10.46 -21.29
N HIS A 522 1.34 10.94 -22.35
CA HIS A 522 1.18 10.44 -23.71
C HIS A 522 2.51 10.56 -24.48
N PHE A 523 2.99 9.47 -25.10
CA PHE A 523 4.30 9.42 -25.79
C PHE A 523 4.24 9.15 -27.31
N ASP A 524 3.08 9.31 -27.95
CA ASP A 524 2.97 9.11 -29.42
C ASP A 524 3.00 10.43 -30.21
N LYS A 525 2.49 11.53 -29.63
CA LYS A 525 2.48 12.86 -30.28
C LYS A 525 2.66 14.00 -29.27
N VAL A 526 3.33 15.05 -29.74
CA VAL A 526 3.36 16.35 -29.06
C VAL A 526 2.08 17.12 -29.42
N LEU A 527 1.19 17.34 -28.46
CA LEU A 527 -0.09 17.99 -28.66
C LEU A 527 -0.03 19.44 -28.18
N TYR A 528 0.25 20.38 -29.08
CA TYR A 528 0.16 21.81 -28.79
C TYR A 528 -1.30 22.26 -28.69
N SER A 529 -1.57 23.32 -27.94
CA SER A 529 -2.91 23.84 -27.72
C SER A 529 -3.60 24.27 -29.03
N SER A 530 -2.82 24.79 -29.99
CA SER A 530 -3.29 25.19 -31.32
C SER A 530 -3.71 24.01 -32.21
N SER A 531 -3.19 22.81 -31.93
CA SER A 531 -3.52 21.58 -32.66
C SER A 531 -4.76 20.86 -32.11
N VAL A 532 -5.35 21.37 -31.02
CA VAL A 532 -6.59 20.84 -30.47
C VAL A 532 -7.77 21.43 -31.24
N GLU A 533 -8.49 20.58 -31.95
CA GLU A 533 -9.72 20.94 -32.66
C GLU A 533 -10.79 21.39 -31.66
N GLU A 534 -11.67 22.28 -32.12
CA GLU A 534 -12.81 22.72 -31.31
C GLU A 534 -13.77 21.55 -31.04
N GLY A 535 -14.28 21.46 -29.81
CA GLY A 535 -15.10 20.34 -29.36
C GLY A 535 -14.32 19.31 -28.53
N THR A 536 -14.78 18.06 -28.55
CA THR A 536 -14.28 16.96 -27.71
C THR A 536 -13.35 16.04 -28.48
N THR A 537 -12.15 15.82 -27.94
CA THR A 537 -11.16 14.88 -28.46
C THR A 537 -10.75 13.89 -27.37
N GLU A 538 -10.63 12.61 -27.73
CA GLU A 538 -10.06 11.59 -26.85
C GLU A 538 -8.58 11.39 -27.15
N LEU A 539 -7.76 11.33 -26.11
CA LEU A 539 -6.33 11.09 -26.20
C LEU A 539 -5.96 9.86 -25.39
N GLU A 540 -5.48 8.80 -26.05
CA GLU A 540 -4.97 7.61 -25.38
C GLU A 540 -3.79 7.97 -24.47
N THR A 541 -3.76 7.43 -23.26
CA THR A 541 -2.69 7.69 -22.29
C THR A 541 -1.72 6.53 -22.21
N GLU A 542 -0.54 6.74 -21.61
CA GLU A 542 0.42 5.67 -21.32
C GLU A 542 -0.12 4.58 -20.39
N GLN A 543 -1.22 4.85 -19.68
CA GLN A 543 -1.91 3.85 -18.87
C GLN A 543 -2.93 3.03 -19.69
N GLY A 544 -3.42 3.57 -20.81
CA GLY A 544 -4.36 2.95 -21.75
C GLY A 544 -5.78 3.52 -21.71
N GLU A 545 -6.24 4.08 -20.58
CA GLU A 545 -7.53 4.80 -20.53
C GLU A 545 -7.37 6.20 -21.15
N PRO A 546 -8.27 6.65 -22.05
CA PRO A 546 -8.12 7.94 -22.71
C PRO A 546 -8.44 9.13 -21.79
N LEU A 547 -7.73 10.24 -21.96
CA LEU A 547 -8.11 11.55 -21.44
C LEU A 547 -9.09 12.23 -22.39
N ILE A 548 -10.10 12.89 -21.82
CA ILE A 548 -11.08 13.67 -22.59
C ILE A 548 -10.60 15.12 -22.61
N ILE A 549 -10.27 15.62 -23.79
CA ILE A 549 -9.83 16.99 -24.02
C ILE A 549 -10.97 17.76 -24.69
N ASN A 550 -11.38 18.87 -24.09
CA ASN A 550 -12.42 19.75 -24.64
C ASN A 550 -11.85 21.14 -24.89
N ARG A 551 -12.05 21.66 -26.09
CA ARG A 551 -11.75 23.06 -26.41
C ARG A 551 -13.04 23.83 -26.66
N ASP A 552 -13.25 24.91 -25.91
CA ASP A 552 -14.43 25.77 -26.05
C ASP A 552 -14.26 26.81 -27.20
N GLU A 553 -15.36 27.48 -27.55
CA GLU A 553 -15.42 28.54 -28.58
C GLU A 553 -14.48 29.72 -28.28
N HIS A 554 -14.06 29.88 -27.01
CA HIS A 554 -13.13 30.91 -26.55
C HIS A 554 -11.66 30.45 -26.54
N GLY A 555 -11.38 29.21 -26.96
CA GLY A 555 -10.04 28.64 -27.01
C GLY A 555 -9.49 28.18 -25.64
N ASN A 556 -10.33 28.04 -24.61
CA ASN A 556 -9.95 27.41 -23.36
C ASN A 556 -9.98 25.89 -23.53
N ILE A 557 -8.96 25.24 -22.97
CA ILE A 557 -8.81 23.79 -23.03
C ILE A 557 -9.10 23.21 -21.64
N ARG A 558 -9.90 22.15 -21.59
CA ARG A 558 -10.16 21.36 -20.40
C ARG A 558 -9.77 19.91 -20.63
N VAL A 559 -9.16 19.29 -19.63
CA VAL A 559 -8.73 17.88 -19.65
C VAL A 559 -9.43 17.16 -18.51
N SER A 560 -10.29 16.19 -18.81
CA SER A 560 -11.09 15.43 -17.83
C SER A 560 -11.75 16.33 -16.78
N ASN A 561 -12.34 17.44 -17.23
CA ASN A 561 -12.98 18.53 -16.47
C ASN A 561 -12.08 19.61 -15.85
N GLY A 562 -10.76 19.39 -15.76
CA GLY A 562 -9.80 20.38 -15.29
C GLY A 562 -9.47 21.42 -16.36
N LEU A 563 -9.43 22.70 -15.99
CA LEU A 563 -8.96 23.77 -16.87
C LEU A 563 -7.44 23.71 -17.01
N VAL A 564 -6.95 23.83 -18.24
CA VAL A 564 -5.52 24.04 -18.51
C VAL A 564 -5.19 25.50 -18.16
N THR A 565 -4.44 25.67 -17.07
CA THR A 565 -4.03 26.97 -16.51
C THR A 565 -2.78 27.53 -17.17
N LEU A 566 -1.80 26.67 -17.46
CA LEU A 566 -0.64 27.01 -18.27
C LEU A 566 -0.62 26.11 -19.50
N LYS A 567 -0.74 26.72 -20.68
CA LYS A 567 -0.77 26.05 -21.98
C LYS A 567 0.62 26.13 -22.62
N ASP A 568 1.01 25.08 -23.33
CA ASP A 568 2.21 25.05 -24.17
C ASP A 568 3.50 25.41 -23.44
N MET A 569 3.72 24.81 -22.26
CA MET A 569 5.03 24.88 -21.61
C MET A 569 6.00 24.02 -22.42
N LEU A 570 6.83 24.69 -23.22
CA LEU A 570 7.71 24.04 -24.19
C LEU A 570 8.83 23.26 -23.51
N ALA A 571 9.12 22.07 -24.03
CA ALA A 571 10.27 21.25 -23.67
C ALA A 571 11.02 20.79 -24.94
N GLU A 572 12.27 20.37 -24.76
CA GLU A 572 13.13 19.89 -25.85
C GLU A 572 12.57 18.61 -26.51
N ASN A 573 11.85 17.79 -25.74
CA ASN A 573 11.30 16.51 -26.14
C ASN A 573 9.77 16.40 -26.04
N GLY A 574 9.09 17.55 -25.93
CA GLY A 574 7.65 17.56 -25.80
C GLY A 574 7.03 18.87 -25.35
N VAL A 575 5.82 18.76 -24.82
CA VAL A 575 5.03 19.89 -24.31
C VAL A 575 4.36 19.50 -23.00
N ILE A 576 4.24 20.47 -22.09
CA ILE A 576 3.54 20.33 -20.81
C ILE A 576 2.35 21.28 -20.78
N HIS A 577 1.22 20.76 -20.31
CA HIS A 577 0.00 21.52 -20.02
C HIS A 577 -0.31 21.37 -18.54
N VAL A 578 -0.43 22.49 -17.81
CA VAL A 578 -0.71 22.46 -16.38
C VAL A 578 -2.22 22.52 -16.14
N VAL A 579 -2.76 21.51 -15.46
CA VAL A 579 -4.19 21.30 -15.26
C VAL A 579 -4.55 21.48 -13.78
N ASN A 580 -5.67 22.16 -13.50
CA ASN A 580 -6.16 22.39 -12.13
C ASN A 580 -7.13 21.32 -11.61
N ASN A 581 -7.19 20.16 -12.26
CA ASN A 581 -7.91 18.98 -11.78
C ASN A 581 -7.17 17.72 -12.26
N ILE A 582 -7.29 16.62 -11.52
CA ILE A 582 -6.68 15.35 -11.90
C ILE A 582 -7.71 14.37 -12.47
N SER A 583 -7.37 13.73 -13.58
CA SER A 583 -8.13 12.57 -14.07
C SER A 583 -7.73 11.33 -13.28
N ILE A 584 -8.68 10.65 -12.63
CA ILE A 584 -8.42 9.40 -11.91
C ILE A 584 -8.85 8.22 -12.80
N PRO A 585 -7.93 7.30 -13.18
CA PRO A 585 -8.28 6.14 -13.97
C PRO A 585 -9.13 5.16 -13.16
N GLN A 586 -10.01 4.40 -13.81
CA GLN A 586 -10.92 3.44 -13.16
C GLN A 586 -10.16 2.32 -12.44
N ALA A 587 -8.95 2.00 -12.90
CA ALA A 587 -8.06 1.05 -12.26
C ALA A 587 -7.64 1.48 -10.83
N LEU A 588 -7.64 2.78 -10.51
CA LEU A 588 -7.27 3.30 -9.20
C LEU A 588 -8.49 3.42 -8.28
N PHE A 589 -8.46 2.70 -7.17
CA PHE A 589 -9.48 2.75 -6.13
C PHE A 589 -8.86 2.57 -4.76
N PHE A 590 -9.43 3.19 -3.73
CA PHE A 590 -8.95 3.07 -2.37
C PHE A 590 -9.85 2.13 -1.55
N ASN A 591 -9.25 1.12 -0.92
CA ASN A 591 -9.91 0.21 0.00
C ASN A 591 -9.31 0.34 1.41
N VAL A 592 -9.82 -0.45 2.35
CA VAL A 592 -9.41 -0.41 3.76
C VAL A 592 -7.92 -0.75 3.91
N HIS A 593 -7.39 -1.72 3.15
CA HIS A 593 -5.96 -2.05 3.14
C HIS A 593 -5.10 -0.82 2.80
N LYS A 594 -5.41 -0.14 1.69
CA LYS A 594 -4.65 1.04 1.23
C LYS A 594 -4.70 2.17 2.26
N TYR A 595 -5.86 2.40 2.88
CA TYR A 595 -6.01 3.37 3.96
C TYR A 595 -5.17 3.00 5.20
N LEU A 596 -5.16 1.73 5.64
CA LEU A 596 -4.32 1.29 6.75
C LEU A 596 -2.82 1.53 6.48
N CYS A 597 -2.36 1.28 5.24
CA CYS A 597 -1.00 1.59 4.82
C CYS A 597 -0.72 3.11 4.92
N GLY A 598 -1.60 3.96 4.37
CA GLY A 598 -1.48 5.42 4.46
C GLY A 598 -1.56 5.98 5.89
N MET A 599 -2.19 5.23 6.82
CA MET A 599 -2.26 5.58 8.25
C MET A 599 -1.04 5.11 9.05
N ARG A 600 -0.03 4.50 8.39
CA ARG A 600 1.14 3.87 9.04
C ARG A 600 0.76 2.78 10.03
N ALA A 601 -0.21 1.96 9.62
CA ALA A 601 -0.63 0.72 10.29
C ALA A 601 -0.23 -0.49 9.41
N THR A 602 1.01 -0.51 8.92
CA THR A 602 1.54 -1.52 8.00
C THR A 602 1.80 -2.87 8.67
N LYS A 603 2.09 -2.89 9.98
CA LYS A 603 2.33 -4.13 10.74
C LYS A 603 1.05 -4.93 10.95
N ILE A 604 -0.08 -4.28 11.27
CA ILE A 604 -1.37 -4.97 11.38
C ILE A 604 -1.84 -5.50 10.01
N VAL A 605 -1.59 -4.74 8.93
CA VAL A 605 -1.80 -5.19 7.55
C VAL A 605 -0.97 -6.46 7.27
N SER A 606 0.31 -6.44 7.61
CA SER A 606 1.19 -7.60 7.46
C SER A 606 0.68 -8.82 8.24
N GLY A 607 0.16 -8.60 9.45
CA GLY A 607 -0.54 -9.61 10.23
C GLY A 607 -1.76 -10.18 9.50
N PHE A 608 -2.63 -9.33 8.96
CA PHE A 608 -3.80 -9.78 8.20
C PHE A 608 -3.41 -10.62 6.99
N MET A 609 -2.40 -10.22 6.23
CA MET A 609 -1.90 -10.99 5.08
C MET A 609 -1.30 -12.34 5.52
N LYS A 610 -0.45 -12.33 6.56
CA LYS A 610 0.21 -13.54 7.10
C LYS A 610 -0.79 -14.60 7.53
N TYR A 611 -1.90 -14.20 8.15
CA TYR A 611 -2.91 -15.11 8.69
C TYR A 611 -4.14 -15.28 7.78
N LYS A 612 -4.08 -14.85 6.51
CA LYS A 612 -5.16 -14.99 5.51
C LYS A 612 -6.48 -14.35 5.95
N LEU A 613 -6.39 -13.14 6.50
CA LEU A 613 -7.49 -12.29 6.93
C LEU A 613 -7.70 -11.10 5.97
N ASP A 614 -7.08 -11.15 4.79
CA ASP A 614 -7.15 -10.14 3.72
C ASP A 614 -8.58 -9.79 3.29
N LYS A 615 -9.51 -10.76 3.34
CA LYS A 615 -10.94 -10.54 3.07
C LYS A 615 -11.59 -9.41 3.87
N TYR A 616 -11.05 -9.03 5.03
CA TYR A 616 -11.59 -7.95 5.86
C TYR A 616 -11.15 -6.56 5.41
N ILE A 617 -10.06 -6.48 4.64
CA ILE A 617 -9.43 -5.21 4.23
C ILE A 617 -9.40 -5.01 2.71
N GLU A 618 -9.53 -6.08 1.92
CA GLU A 618 -9.49 -6.04 0.45
C GLU A 618 -10.87 -6.00 -0.20
N ASP A 619 -11.87 -6.63 0.41
CA ASP A 619 -13.23 -6.70 -0.15
C ASP A 619 -13.91 -5.33 -0.12
N ARG A 620 -14.29 -4.82 -1.29
CA ARG A 620 -14.94 -3.51 -1.43
C ARG A 620 -16.38 -3.49 -0.92
N ASN A 621 -17.04 -4.62 -0.92
CA ASN A 621 -18.44 -4.74 -0.49
C ASN A 621 -18.56 -5.10 1.00
N ALA A 622 -17.44 -5.43 1.63
CA ALA A 622 -17.38 -5.68 3.04
C ALA A 622 -17.72 -4.44 3.87
N SER A 623 -18.40 -4.68 5.00
CA SER A 623 -18.70 -3.66 5.99
C SER A 623 -18.09 -4.08 7.32
N TYR A 624 -16.98 -3.43 7.68
CA TYR A 624 -16.27 -3.69 8.92
C TYR A 624 -15.87 -2.37 9.60
N THR A 625 -15.82 -2.43 10.93
CA THR A 625 -15.16 -1.46 11.79
C THR A 625 -13.83 -2.08 12.21
N ILE A 626 -12.72 -1.43 11.88
CA ILE A 626 -11.37 -1.92 12.18
C ILE A 626 -10.73 -1.00 13.20
N PHE A 627 -10.29 -1.57 14.31
CA PHE A 627 -9.44 -0.88 15.27
C PHE A 627 -7.99 -1.15 14.89
N ALA A 628 -7.22 -0.13 14.57
CA ALA A 628 -5.87 -0.28 14.05
C ALA A 628 -4.87 0.52 14.89
N PRO A 629 -3.92 -0.12 15.59
CA PRO A 629 -2.81 0.61 16.19
C PRO A 629 -1.84 1.06 15.10
N ARG A 630 -1.10 2.14 15.37
CA ARG A 630 0.07 2.52 14.55
C ARG A 630 1.19 1.50 14.70
N ASP A 631 2.12 1.50 13.76
CA ASP A 631 3.24 0.55 13.72
C ASP A 631 4.17 0.60 14.94
N ASP A 632 4.31 1.76 15.58
CA ASP A 632 5.06 1.96 16.82
C ASP A 632 4.35 1.43 18.07
N LEU A 633 3.03 1.22 17.98
CA LEU A 633 2.16 0.77 19.07
C LEU A 633 1.65 -0.67 18.88
N TYR A 634 2.10 -1.34 17.82
CA TYR A 634 1.69 -2.70 17.45
C TYR A 634 2.55 -3.77 18.14
N ASP A 635 1.92 -4.73 18.81
CA ASP A 635 2.58 -5.94 19.33
C ASP A 635 2.90 -6.94 18.20
N GLU A 636 4.19 -7.11 17.92
CA GLU A 636 4.68 -8.02 16.87
C GLU A 636 4.39 -9.50 17.14
N ASN A 637 4.05 -9.86 18.39
CA ASN A 637 3.67 -11.22 18.75
C ASN A 637 2.17 -11.50 18.53
N ALA A 638 1.40 -10.53 18.03
CA ALA A 638 -0.03 -10.67 17.79
C ALA A 638 -0.35 -11.86 16.87
N ARG A 639 -1.10 -12.81 17.40
CA ARG A 639 -1.58 -14.01 16.69
C ARG A 639 -2.91 -13.74 15.97
N THR A 640 -3.38 -14.72 15.22
CA THR A 640 -4.68 -14.66 14.51
C THR A 640 -5.85 -14.23 15.39
N GLU A 641 -5.89 -14.68 16.65
CA GLU A 641 -6.95 -14.35 17.61
C GLU A 641 -6.97 -12.86 17.94
N VAL A 642 -5.79 -12.30 18.25
CA VAL A 642 -5.60 -10.87 18.50
C VAL A 642 -6.07 -10.06 17.30
N LEU A 643 -5.66 -10.45 16.08
CA LEU A 643 -6.07 -9.76 14.86
C LEU A 643 -7.60 -9.80 14.63
N LYS A 644 -8.25 -10.94 14.83
CA LYS A 644 -9.71 -11.04 14.73
C LYS A 644 -10.44 -10.21 15.78
N TYR A 645 -9.81 -9.95 16.92
CA TYR A 645 -10.35 -9.10 17.97
C TYR A 645 -10.38 -7.60 17.59
N HIS A 646 -9.55 -7.19 16.62
CA HIS A 646 -9.53 -5.83 16.08
C HIS A 646 -10.61 -5.57 15.02
N ILE A 647 -11.41 -6.58 14.68
CA ILE A 647 -12.37 -6.51 13.57
C ILE A 647 -13.79 -6.67 14.11
N VAL A 648 -14.68 -5.76 13.74
CA VAL A 648 -16.10 -5.79 14.07
C VAL A 648 -16.93 -5.73 12.80
N LYS A 649 -17.95 -6.59 12.67
CA LYS A 649 -18.85 -6.58 11.50
C LYS A 649 -19.80 -5.40 11.55
N GLY A 650 -19.90 -4.67 10.43
CA GLY A 650 -20.72 -3.47 10.27
C GLY A 650 -19.92 -2.19 10.47
N LYS A 651 -20.49 -1.06 10.01
CA LYS A 651 -19.96 0.28 10.20
C LYS A 651 -20.53 0.91 11.47
N TYR A 652 -19.70 1.11 12.48
CA TYR A 652 -20.06 1.83 13.71
C TYR A 652 -19.47 3.23 13.67
N ASN A 653 -20.28 4.24 13.37
CA ASN A 653 -19.85 5.63 13.44
C ASN A 653 -19.81 6.09 14.90
N VAL A 654 -19.15 7.22 15.17
CA VAL A 654 -19.02 7.77 16.53
C VAL A 654 -20.37 7.94 17.22
N LYS A 655 -21.42 8.35 16.48
CA LYS A 655 -22.79 8.51 16.98
C LYS A 655 -23.50 7.20 17.36
N ASP A 656 -23.02 6.07 16.83
CA ASP A 656 -23.59 4.75 17.07
C ASP A 656 -23.01 4.13 18.36
N LEU A 657 -21.89 4.65 18.84
CA LEU A 657 -21.22 4.22 20.06
C LEU A 657 -21.88 4.84 21.31
N LYS A 658 -22.00 4.04 22.36
CA LYS A 658 -22.53 4.45 23.66
C LYS A 658 -21.56 4.04 24.76
N ASN A 659 -21.55 4.78 25.87
CA ASN A 659 -20.76 4.41 27.03
C ASN A 659 -21.22 3.05 27.57
N HIS A 660 -20.28 2.17 27.91
CA HIS A 660 -20.49 0.78 28.34
C HIS A 660 -21.18 -0.12 27.30
N MET A 661 -21.06 0.21 26.01
CA MET A 661 -21.55 -0.65 24.94
C MET A 661 -20.58 -1.81 24.69
N PHE A 662 -21.11 -3.03 24.52
CA PHE A 662 -20.31 -4.18 24.12
C PHE A 662 -20.46 -4.51 22.63
N ILE A 663 -19.38 -4.33 21.86
CA ILE A 663 -19.36 -4.60 20.41
C ILE A 663 -18.84 -6.01 20.12
N LYS A 664 -19.50 -6.71 19.18
CA LYS A 664 -19.16 -8.10 18.81
C LYS A 664 -18.05 -8.15 17.77
N THR A 665 -16.88 -8.63 18.17
CA THR A 665 -15.70 -8.80 17.30
C THR A 665 -15.78 -10.05 16.43
N GLU A 666 -14.88 -10.23 15.47
CA GLU A 666 -14.78 -11.46 14.69
C GLU A 666 -14.01 -12.60 15.38
N LEU A 667 -13.45 -12.34 16.56
CA LEU A 667 -12.81 -13.36 17.38
C LEU A 667 -13.86 -14.38 17.85
N ARG A 668 -13.57 -15.65 17.58
CA ARG A 668 -14.31 -16.82 18.03
C ARG A 668 -13.31 -17.86 18.48
N THR A 669 -13.59 -18.50 19.59
CA THR A 669 -12.77 -19.57 20.16
C THR A 669 -13.65 -20.71 20.64
N GLU A 670 -13.07 -21.88 20.89
CA GLU A 670 -13.79 -23.03 21.41
C GLU A 670 -14.29 -22.77 22.84
N GLU A 671 -13.55 -21.98 23.62
CA GLU A 671 -13.93 -21.54 24.97
C GLU A 671 -15.20 -20.70 24.97
N LEU A 672 -15.51 -20.01 23.87
CA LEU A 672 -16.74 -19.25 23.68
C LEU A 672 -17.84 -20.05 22.96
N LYS A 673 -17.67 -21.36 22.77
CA LYS A 673 -18.54 -22.21 21.94
C LYS A 673 -18.77 -21.58 20.55
N ASN A 674 -17.72 -21.03 19.95
CA ASN A 674 -17.74 -20.34 18.66
C ASN A 674 -18.63 -19.09 18.56
N HIS A 675 -19.10 -18.55 19.68
CA HIS A 675 -19.71 -17.21 19.73
C HIS A 675 -18.64 -16.13 19.58
N ARG A 676 -19.09 -14.92 19.20
CA ARG A 676 -18.21 -13.76 19.04
C ARG A 676 -17.80 -13.20 20.38
N GLN A 677 -16.50 -13.01 20.58
CA GLN A 677 -15.98 -12.27 21.73
C GLN A 677 -16.40 -10.80 21.64
N ARG A 678 -16.72 -10.19 22.78
CA ARG A 678 -17.11 -8.78 22.86
C ARG A 678 -15.93 -7.89 23.26
N SER A 679 -16.03 -6.60 22.94
CA SER A 679 -15.11 -5.56 23.40
C SER A 679 -15.95 -4.42 23.97
N GLU A 680 -15.52 -3.85 25.09
CA GLU A 680 -16.21 -2.73 25.74
C GLU A 680 -15.86 -1.42 25.04
N VAL A 681 -16.85 -0.55 24.90
CA VAL A 681 -16.66 0.84 24.48
C VAL A 681 -16.92 1.74 25.68
N ALA A 682 -15.90 2.48 26.11
CA ALA A 682 -16.03 3.49 27.14
C ALA A 682 -15.93 4.88 26.52
N ILE A 683 -16.82 5.78 26.95
CA ILE A 683 -16.88 7.16 26.49
C ILE A 683 -16.66 8.06 27.71
N LEU A 684 -15.48 8.66 27.81
CA LEU A 684 -15.13 9.51 28.94
C LEU A 684 -15.57 10.97 28.67
N PRO A 685 -16.28 11.61 29.62
CA PRO A 685 -16.60 13.02 29.54
C PRO A 685 -15.33 13.89 29.61
N ASN A 686 -15.33 14.99 28.87
CA ASN A 686 -14.18 15.83 28.52
C ASN A 686 -13.23 16.21 29.69
N PHE A 687 -11.91 16.15 29.42
CA PHE A 687 -10.91 16.98 30.11
C PHE A 687 -10.57 18.18 29.23
N VAL A 688 -10.77 19.39 29.75
CA VAL A 688 -10.21 20.61 29.13
C VAL A 688 -8.72 20.63 29.44
N LYS A 689 -7.86 20.45 28.44
CA LYS A 689 -6.44 20.83 28.57
C LYS A 689 -6.39 22.36 28.63
N GLU A 690 -5.69 22.91 29.62
CA GLU A 690 -5.61 24.35 29.94
C GLU A 690 -5.21 25.30 28.79
N ASN A 691 -4.90 24.81 27.59
CA ASN A 691 -4.46 25.63 26.45
C ASN A 691 -5.17 25.35 25.11
N ASP A 692 -6.18 24.47 25.03
CA ASP A 692 -6.87 24.16 23.76
C ASP A 692 -8.40 24.35 23.89
N SER A 693 -8.97 25.22 23.05
CA SER A 693 -10.40 25.55 23.02
C SER A 693 -11.29 24.46 22.37
N ILE A 694 -10.77 23.24 22.21
CA ILE A 694 -11.48 22.14 21.55
C ILE A 694 -11.71 21.00 22.56
N SER A 695 -12.95 20.93 23.04
CA SER A 695 -13.44 19.84 23.88
C SER A 695 -13.70 18.60 23.01
N ARG A 696 -12.91 17.54 23.15
CA ARG A 696 -13.15 16.25 22.46
C ARG A 696 -13.45 15.15 23.45
N THR A 697 -14.56 14.46 23.21
CA THR A 697 -14.95 13.24 23.92
C THR A 697 -13.89 12.16 23.67
N GLU A 698 -13.36 11.55 24.73
CA GLU A 698 -12.40 10.45 24.59
C GLU A 698 -13.15 9.12 24.49
N ILE A 699 -12.85 8.34 23.45
CA ILE A 699 -13.43 7.02 23.20
C ILE A 699 -12.34 5.99 23.47
N LEU A 700 -12.64 4.99 24.30
CA LEU A 700 -11.77 3.86 24.54
C LEU A 700 -12.46 2.58 24.05
N ILE A 701 -11.66 1.74 23.40
CA ILE A 701 -12.02 0.37 23.03
C ILE A 701 -11.23 -0.53 23.98
N ASN A 702 -11.94 -1.15 24.92
CA ASN A 702 -11.39 -1.69 26.16
C ASN A 702 -10.55 -0.62 26.88
N ASP A 703 -9.23 -0.77 26.87
CA ASP A 703 -8.27 0.10 27.51
C ASP A 703 -7.40 0.88 26.49
N ALA A 704 -7.71 0.80 25.19
CA ALA A 704 -7.02 1.51 24.11
C ALA A 704 -7.82 2.75 23.68
N SER A 705 -7.19 3.92 23.75
CA SER A 705 -7.80 5.21 23.40
C SER A 705 -7.78 5.42 21.88
N VAL A 706 -8.87 5.97 21.33
CA VAL A 706 -8.99 6.32 19.91
C VAL A 706 -8.18 7.60 19.63
N ILE A 707 -7.32 7.55 18.61
CA ILE A 707 -6.43 8.64 18.22
C ILE A 707 -7.00 9.36 16.99
N GLY A 708 -7.44 10.60 17.20
CA GLY A 708 -7.98 11.44 16.14
C GLY A 708 -9.35 11.01 15.66
N ASP A 709 -9.78 11.56 14.52
CA ASP A 709 -11.09 11.26 13.95
C ASP A 709 -11.06 9.92 13.17
N PRO A 710 -12.08 9.07 13.31
CA PRO A 710 -12.17 7.83 12.54
C PRO A 710 -12.24 8.08 11.03
N VAL A 711 -11.67 7.16 10.25
CA VAL A 711 -11.59 7.29 8.80
C VAL A 711 -12.63 6.39 8.13
N GLU A 712 -13.55 7.00 7.38
CA GLU A 712 -14.58 6.27 6.63
C GLU A 712 -14.14 5.92 5.21
N ILE A 713 -14.36 4.65 4.81
CA ILE A 713 -14.07 4.11 3.48
C ILE A 713 -15.25 3.24 3.03
N GLY A 714 -16.12 3.80 2.18
CA GLY A 714 -17.34 3.13 1.74
C GLY A 714 -18.21 2.68 2.93
N ASN A 715 -18.46 1.37 3.02
CA ASN A 715 -19.23 0.74 4.09
C ASN A 715 -18.39 0.31 5.29
N SER A 716 -17.12 0.71 5.35
CA SER A 716 -16.20 0.39 6.44
C SER A 716 -15.67 1.67 7.11
N ILE A 717 -15.16 1.52 8.34
CA ILE A 717 -14.59 2.60 9.13
C ILE A 717 -13.38 2.11 9.92
N ILE A 718 -12.33 2.93 9.99
CA ILE A 718 -11.09 2.63 10.72
C ILE A 718 -10.98 3.57 11.91
N TYR A 719 -10.81 3.00 13.10
CA TYR A 719 -10.45 3.71 14.32
C TYR A 719 -8.97 3.49 14.59
N LEU A 720 -8.18 4.55 14.57
CA LEU A 720 -6.80 4.45 15.00
C LEU A 720 -6.76 4.38 16.53
N ILE A 721 -6.01 3.44 17.11
CA ILE A 721 -5.98 3.21 18.57
C ILE A 721 -4.59 3.31 19.16
N SER A 722 -4.50 3.60 20.45
CA SER A 722 -3.24 3.88 21.16
C SER A 722 -2.39 2.66 21.51
N LYS A 723 -2.90 1.44 21.31
CA LYS A 723 -2.17 0.17 21.52
C LYS A 723 -2.92 -0.99 20.89
N THR A 724 -2.25 -2.11 20.65
CA THR A 724 -2.90 -3.36 20.24
C THR A 724 -3.94 -3.81 21.26
N LEU A 725 -5.16 -4.12 20.80
CA LEU A 725 -6.21 -4.71 21.62
C LEU A 725 -5.79 -6.11 22.05
N SER A 726 -5.88 -6.38 23.34
CA SER A 726 -5.64 -7.71 23.90
C SER A 726 -6.97 -8.38 24.23
N PRO A 727 -7.22 -9.63 23.76
CA PRO A 727 -8.37 -10.39 24.20
C PRO A 727 -8.38 -10.55 25.73
N PRO A 728 -9.57 -10.67 26.35
CA PRO A 728 -9.66 -10.84 27.80
C PRO A 728 -8.93 -12.10 28.31
N SER A 729 -8.35 -12.04 29.51
CA SER A 729 -7.69 -13.20 30.12
C SER A 729 -8.71 -14.24 30.62
N ASP A 730 -8.24 -15.44 30.94
CA ASP A 730 -9.08 -16.45 31.59
C ASP A 730 -9.52 -16.00 33.00
N VAL A 731 -10.58 -16.66 33.48
CA VAL A 731 -11.22 -16.39 34.77
C VAL A 731 -10.22 -16.45 35.93
N MET A 732 -9.39 -17.49 35.98
CA MET A 732 -8.46 -17.72 37.09
C MET A 732 -7.36 -16.66 37.10
N SER A 733 -6.79 -16.36 35.94
CA SER A 733 -5.83 -15.27 35.75
C SER A 733 -6.38 -13.93 36.24
N TYR A 734 -7.63 -13.61 35.92
CA TYR A 734 -8.28 -12.39 36.41
C TYR A 734 -8.48 -12.44 37.94
N ALA A 735 -9.06 -13.53 38.45
CA ALA A 735 -9.42 -13.67 39.86
C ALA A 735 -8.20 -13.60 40.79
N ILE A 736 -7.08 -14.24 40.43
CA ILE A 736 -5.83 -14.24 41.20
C ILE A 736 -5.24 -12.83 41.33
N ARG A 737 -5.38 -11.99 40.30
CA ARG A 737 -4.87 -10.61 40.32
C ARG A 737 -5.79 -9.65 41.08
N ASN A 738 -7.07 -9.99 41.21
CA ASN A 738 -8.06 -9.15 41.89
C ASN A 738 -8.10 -9.46 43.39
N ARG A 739 -7.55 -8.56 44.21
CA ARG A 739 -7.50 -8.70 45.68
C ARG A 739 -8.86 -8.89 46.35
N GLN A 740 -9.96 -8.45 45.72
CA GLN A 740 -11.31 -8.64 46.26
C GLN A 740 -11.77 -10.10 46.22
N LEU A 741 -11.15 -10.94 45.38
CA LEU A 741 -11.56 -12.31 45.10
C LEU A 741 -10.66 -13.38 45.74
N ASN A 742 -9.71 -12.99 46.61
CA ASN A 742 -8.78 -13.93 47.25
C ASN A 742 -9.49 -15.12 47.95
N ALA A 743 -10.57 -14.84 48.70
CA ALA A 743 -11.35 -15.88 49.38
C ALA A 743 -12.07 -16.81 48.40
N PHE A 744 -12.59 -16.28 47.29
CA PHE A 744 -13.19 -17.08 46.22
C PHE A 744 -12.15 -17.96 45.52
N VAL A 745 -10.96 -17.41 45.23
CA VAL A 745 -9.83 -18.19 44.72
C VAL A 745 -9.47 -19.31 45.70
N SER A 746 -9.32 -19.02 47.00
CA SER A 746 -9.07 -20.05 48.02
C SER A 746 -10.16 -21.12 48.06
N ALA A 747 -11.42 -20.74 47.87
CA ALA A 747 -12.52 -21.68 47.79
C ALA A 747 -12.41 -22.62 46.57
N ILE A 748 -12.09 -22.10 45.38
CA ILE A 748 -11.84 -22.91 44.18
C ILE A 748 -10.68 -23.90 44.40
N PHE A 749 -9.61 -23.46 45.07
CA PHE A 749 -8.49 -24.33 45.41
C PHE A 749 -8.90 -25.42 46.43
N ALA A 750 -9.64 -25.05 47.48
CA ALA A 750 -10.06 -25.97 48.53
C ALA A 750 -11.10 -27.01 48.06
N SER A 751 -11.88 -26.70 47.03
CA SER A 751 -12.83 -27.64 46.40
C SER A 751 -12.24 -28.49 45.28
N ASP A 752 -10.94 -28.34 44.96
CA ASP A 752 -10.27 -28.95 43.80
C ASP A 752 -10.92 -28.61 42.44
N MET A 753 -11.63 -27.47 42.33
CA MET A 753 -12.35 -27.06 41.12
C MET A 753 -11.55 -26.22 40.12
N GLN A 754 -10.24 -26.10 40.33
CA GLN A 754 -9.37 -25.24 39.51
C GLN A 754 -9.46 -25.61 38.02
N THR A 755 -9.43 -26.91 37.72
CA THR A 755 -9.45 -27.43 36.34
C THR A 755 -10.82 -27.20 35.70
N GLU A 756 -11.90 -27.41 36.44
CA GLU A 756 -13.27 -27.22 35.97
C GLU A 756 -13.57 -25.75 35.70
N VAL A 757 -13.16 -24.84 36.59
CA VAL A 757 -13.35 -23.40 36.40
C VAL A 757 -12.52 -22.89 35.23
N GLN A 758 -11.28 -23.34 35.10
CA GLN A 758 -10.39 -22.93 34.00
C GLN A 758 -10.87 -23.42 32.63
N ASN A 759 -11.42 -24.64 32.57
CA ASN A 759 -11.91 -25.25 31.33
C ASN A 759 -13.42 -25.01 31.08
N ALA A 760 -14.07 -24.19 31.91
CA ALA A 760 -15.46 -23.84 31.73
C ALA A 760 -15.63 -22.97 30.48
N ASN A 761 -16.47 -23.44 29.55
CA ASN A 761 -16.68 -22.80 28.24
C ASN A 761 -18.07 -22.18 28.16
N TRP A 762 -18.14 -20.94 27.68
CA TRP A 762 -19.36 -20.15 27.52
C TRP A 762 -20.17 -20.06 28.81
N VAL A 763 -19.53 -19.55 29.86
CA VAL A 763 -20.01 -19.56 31.26
C VAL A 763 -20.21 -18.14 31.80
N THR A 764 -21.14 -17.97 32.74
CA THR A 764 -21.23 -16.77 33.58
C THR A 764 -20.86 -17.16 35.01
N ILE A 765 -19.93 -16.44 35.63
CA ILE A 765 -19.46 -16.74 37.00
C ILE A 765 -19.77 -15.56 37.92
N PHE A 766 -20.56 -15.80 38.96
CA PHE A 766 -20.76 -14.86 40.06
C PHE A 766 -19.64 -15.06 41.08
N ALA A 767 -18.67 -14.16 41.15
CA ALA A 767 -17.50 -14.30 42.02
C ALA A 767 -17.71 -13.51 43.32
N PRO A 768 -17.86 -14.15 44.49
CA PRO A 768 -18.09 -13.44 45.74
C PRO A 768 -16.83 -12.74 46.26
N THR A 769 -17.01 -11.53 46.79
CA THR A 769 -15.94 -10.78 47.46
C THR A 769 -15.46 -11.44 48.75
N ASN A 770 -14.26 -11.07 49.24
CA ASN A 770 -13.78 -11.48 50.57
C ASN A 770 -14.78 -11.16 51.71
N SER A 771 -15.47 -10.01 51.61
CA SER A 771 -16.51 -9.63 52.55
C SER A 771 -17.73 -10.54 52.47
N ALA A 772 -18.06 -11.08 51.29
CA ALA A 772 -19.15 -12.03 51.11
C ALA A 772 -18.92 -13.30 51.93
N PHE A 773 -17.71 -13.87 51.88
CA PHE A 773 -17.32 -15.03 52.71
C PHE A 773 -17.30 -14.69 54.20
N THR A 774 -16.98 -13.46 54.56
CA THR A 774 -17.05 -13.03 55.97
C THR A 774 -18.50 -12.97 56.48
N LYS A 775 -19.47 -12.55 55.62
CA LYS A 775 -20.90 -12.42 55.99
C LYS A 775 -21.56 -13.75 56.37
N ILE A 776 -21.15 -14.87 55.77
CA ILE A 776 -21.72 -16.20 56.09
C ILE A 776 -21.10 -16.84 57.36
N GLY A 777 -20.13 -16.16 57.99
CA GLY A 777 -19.62 -16.49 59.33
C GLY A 777 -18.94 -17.84 59.41
N LEU A 778 -19.28 -18.63 60.44
CA LEU A 778 -18.62 -19.93 60.71
C LEU A 778 -18.86 -20.98 59.62
N ILE A 779 -19.84 -20.75 58.73
CA ILE A 779 -20.06 -21.61 57.56
C ILE A 779 -18.83 -21.59 56.65
N THR A 780 -18.14 -20.45 56.52
CA THR A 780 -16.88 -20.36 55.75
C THR A 780 -15.80 -21.28 56.28
N SER A 781 -15.66 -21.36 57.62
CA SER A 781 -14.70 -22.28 58.24
C SER A 781 -15.00 -23.73 57.91
N TYR A 782 -16.28 -24.11 57.88
CA TYR A 782 -16.70 -25.44 57.44
C TYR A 782 -16.43 -25.69 55.96
N LEU A 783 -16.85 -24.78 55.07
CA LEU A 783 -16.67 -24.97 53.63
C LEU A 783 -15.19 -25.13 53.25
N LEU A 784 -14.29 -24.40 53.90
CA LEU A 784 -12.84 -24.49 53.65
C LEU A 784 -12.16 -25.64 54.42
N HIS A 785 -12.89 -26.38 55.27
CA HIS A 785 -12.37 -27.56 55.96
C HIS A 785 -12.41 -28.78 55.03
N PRO A 786 -11.49 -29.76 55.16
CA PRO A 786 -11.50 -30.97 54.32
C PRO A 786 -12.85 -31.71 54.29
N ASP A 787 -13.56 -31.80 55.43
CA ASP A 787 -14.90 -32.41 55.52
C ASP A 787 -16.00 -31.62 54.79
N GLY A 788 -15.75 -30.36 54.44
CA GLY A 788 -16.67 -29.48 53.70
C GLY A 788 -16.40 -29.44 52.20
N LYS A 789 -15.40 -30.17 51.70
CA LYS A 789 -14.96 -30.09 50.30
C LYS A 789 -16.06 -30.31 49.27
N GLU A 790 -16.88 -31.36 49.43
CA GLU A 790 -17.97 -31.66 48.48
C GLU A 790 -19.08 -30.61 48.53
N ASP A 791 -19.41 -30.14 49.73
CA ASP A 791 -20.36 -29.04 49.92
C ASP A 791 -19.84 -27.75 49.27
N LEU A 792 -18.53 -27.46 49.43
CA LEU A 792 -17.90 -26.30 48.79
C LEU A 792 -17.84 -26.44 47.26
N ARG A 793 -17.65 -27.65 46.74
CA ARG A 793 -17.74 -27.93 45.30
C ARG A 793 -19.12 -27.52 44.76
N SER A 794 -20.20 -28.01 45.38
CA SER A 794 -21.58 -27.62 45.02
C SER A 794 -21.81 -26.11 45.13
N VAL A 795 -21.26 -25.46 46.16
CA VAL A 795 -21.30 -23.99 46.28
C VAL A 795 -20.64 -23.32 45.08
N VAL A 796 -19.42 -23.71 44.70
CA VAL A 796 -18.71 -23.09 43.56
C VAL A 796 -19.45 -23.36 42.24
N GLU A 797 -19.98 -24.58 42.02
CA GLU A 797 -20.78 -24.93 40.84
C GLU A 797 -22.09 -24.09 40.76
N TYR A 798 -22.71 -23.76 41.89
CA TYR A 798 -23.92 -22.92 41.94
C TYR A 798 -23.66 -21.45 41.57
N HIS A 799 -22.42 -20.99 41.68
CA HIS A 799 -22.01 -19.65 41.24
C HIS A 799 -21.75 -19.58 39.73
N MET A 800 -21.85 -20.70 39.00
CA MET A 800 -21.56 -20.79 37.57
C MET A 800 -22.83 -21.11 36.77
N LEU A 801 -23.12 -20.32 35.73
CA LEU A 801 -24.21 -20.57 34.77
C LEU A 801 -23.69 -21.24 33.50
N ASN A 802 -24.50 -22.10 32.89
CA ASN A 802 -24.15 -22.82 31.66
C ASN A 802 -24.26 -21.98 30.35
N GLU A 803 -24.35 -20.66 30.48
CA GLU A 803 -24.44 -19.68 29.41
C GLU A 803 -23.74 -18.37 29.79
N THR A 804 -23.38 -17.56 28.79
CA THR A 804 -22.77 -16.23 28.99
C THR A 804 -23.82 -15.13 28.92
N ILE A 805 -23.98 -14.37 30.01
CA ILE A 805 -24.98 -13.31 30.14
C ILE A 805 -24.28 -12.03 30.64
N LEU A 806 -24.32 -10.98 29.83
CA LEU A 806 -23.98 -9.62 30.25
C LEU A 806 -25.20 -8.95 30.87
N THR A 807 -24.97 -7.89 31.65
CA THR A 807 -26.07 -7.14 32.29
C THR A 807 -27.05 -6.56 31.28
N GLU A 808 -26.59 -6.15 30.09
CA GLU A 808 -27.44 -5.69 28.99
C GLU A 808 -28.37 -6.77 28.44
N ASP A 809 -27.98 -8.05 28.56
CA ASP A 809 -28.74 -9.20 28.07
C ASP A 809 -29.84 -9.63 29.08
N ILE A 810 -29.80 -9.14 30.33
CA ILE A 810 -30.78 -9.47 31.39
C ILE A 810 -32.04 -8.61 31.23
N PRO A 811 -33.23 -9.19 31.02
CA PRO A 811 -34.47 -8.42 30.88
C PRO A 811 -34.88 -7.81 32.23
N GLN A 812 -35.68 -6.73 32.18
CA GLN A 812 -36.25 -6.11 33.37
C GLN A 812 -37.16 -7.11 34.12
N GLY A 813 -37.09 -7.14 35.44
CA GLY A 813 -37.83 -8.08 36.28
C GLY A 813 -37.01 -9.30 36.70
N GLU A 814 -37.68 -10.39 37.08
CA GLU A 814 -37.06 -11.63 37.52
C GLU A 814 -36.82 -12.58 36.34
N SER A 815 -35.60 -13.13 36.25
CA SER A 815 -35.19 -14.16 35.28
C SER A 815 -34.54 -15.33 36.01
N LYS A 816 -34.79 -16.56 35.56
CA LYS A 816 -34.20 -17.78 36.15
C LYS A 816 -33.24 -18.43 35.18
N TYR A 817 -32.05 -18.75 35.68
CA TYR A 817 -30.97 -19.33 34.89
C TYR A 817 -30.51 -20.66 35.47
N SER A 818 -30.05 -21.58 34.62
CA SER A 818 -29.55 -22.89 35.05
C SER A 818 -28.09 -22.78 35.49
N THR A 819 -27.80 -23.20 36.72
CA THR A 819 -26.43 -23.30 37.23
C THR A 819 -25.79 -24.64 36.85
N ILE A 820 -24.48 -24.75 37.01
CA ILE A 820 -23.74 -26.01 36.81
C ILE A 820 -24.11 -27.05 37.88
N ASP A 821 -24.41 -26.61 39.11
CA ASP A 821 -24.90 -27.47 40.22
C ASP A 821 -26.29 -28.09 39.93
N GLY A 822 -27.04 -27.52 38.97
CA GLY A 822 -28.35 -28.01 38.52
C GLY A 822 -29.54 -27.33 39.18
N ASN A 823 -29.35 -26.64 40.31
CA ASN A 823 -30.37 -25.79 40.91
C ASN A 823 -30.50 -24.46 40.12
N PRO A 824 -31.70 -23.91 39.87
CA PRO A 824 -31.83 -22.61 39.21
C PRO A 824 -31.40 -21.45 40.11
N LEU A 825 -30.92 -20.38 39.48
CA LEU A 825 -30.47 -19.15 40.14
C LEU A 825 -31.27 -17.97 39.55
N SER A 826 -32.02 -17.28 40.40
CA SER A 826 -32.86 -16.15 39.98
C SER A 826 -32.04 -14.86 40.01
N ILE A 827 -32.15 -14.07 38.95
CA ILE A 827 -31.55 -12.75 38.82
C ILE A 827 -32.67 -11.73 38.59
N ILE A 828 -32.65 -10.66 39.37
CA ILE A 828 -33.67 -9.61 39.37
C ILE A 828 -33.02 -8.31 38.90
N ARG A 829 -33.54 -7.77 37.81
CA ARG A 829 -33.16 -6.44 37.29
C ARG A 829 -34.24 -5.41 37.63
N ASP A 830 -33.83 -4.38 38.36
CA ASP A 830 -34.63 -3.20 38.66
C ASP A 830 -33.90 -1.93 38.19
N GLY A 831 -34.13 -1.58 36.92
CA GLY A 831 -33.47 -0.45 36.28
C GLY A 831 -32.01 -0.77 35.98
N GLU A 832 -31.10 -0.04 36.62
CA GLU A 832 -29.66 -0.30 36.56
C GLU A 832 -29.17 -1.27 37.64
N LYS A 833 -29.99 -1.54 38.67
CA LYS A 833 -29.60 -2.46 39.75
C LYS A 833 -29.91 -3.89 39.36
N ILE A 834 -28.91 -4.76 39.50
CA ILE A 834 -29.04 -6.19 39.24
C ILE A 834 -28.64 -6.95 40.49
N ASN A 835 -29.56 -7.76 40.97
CA ASN A 835 -29.43 -8.54 42.19
C ASN A 835 -29.65 -10.02 41.90
N VAL A 836 -28.93 -10.87 42.58
CA VAL A 836 -29.06 -12.32 42.57
C VAL A 836 -29.83 -12.76 43.81
N GLU A 837 -30.87 -13.57 43.66
CA GLU A 837 -31.65 -14.08 44.79
C GLU A 837 -30.80 -15.05 45.64
N ILE A 838 -30.93 -14.95 46.97
CA ILE A 838 -30.31 -15.89 47.92
C ILE A 838 -31.34 -16.29 49.00
N ALA A 839 -31.10 -17.40 49.70
CA ALA A 839 -32.05 -17.98 50.65
C ALA A 839 -32.59 -17.01 51.73
N ASN A 840 -31.84 -15.96 52.10
CA ASN A 840 -32.22 -14.99 53.12
C ASN A 840 -32.04 -13.53 52.63
N GLY A 841 -32.36 -13.24 51.37
CA GLY A 841 -32.32 -11.89 50.81
C GLY A 841 -31.84 -11.84 49.37
N THR A 842 -31.04 -10.82 49.04
CA THR A 842 -30.48 -10.63 47.71
C THR A 842 -29.00 -10.30 47.78
N SER A 843 -28.22 -10.82 46.84
CA SER A 843 -26.82 -10.47 46.61
C SER A 843 -26.72 -9.42 45.50
N THR A 844 -26.03 -8.32 45.73
CA THR A 844 -25.88 -7.27 44.70
C THR A 844 -24.64 -7.55 43.85
N ILE A 845 -24.75 -7.32 42.54
CA ILE A 845 -23.58 -7.29 41.65
C ILE A 845 -22.81 -5.99 41.90
N VAL A 846 -21.62 -6.12 42.49
CA VAL A 846 -20.71 -5.01 42.83
C VAL A 846 -19.96 -4.51 41.61
N GLN A 847 -19.49 -5.43 40.77
CA GLN A 847 -18.82 -5.13 39.52
C GLN A 847 -19.32 -6.07 38.44
N PRO A 848 -20.17 -5.59 37.52
CA PRO A 848 -20.68 -6.40 36.42
C PRO A 848 -19.70 -6.51 35.24
N ASP A 849 -20.02 -7.42 34.32
CA ASP A 849 -19.56 -7.45 32.93
C ASP A 849 -18.04 -7.56 32.72
N ILE A 850 -17.34 -8.25 33.62
CA ILE A 850 -15.91 -8.53 33.43
C ILE A 850 -15.78 -9.63 32.37
N LEU A 851 -15.39 -9.24 31.17
CA LEU A 851 -15.14 -10.18 30.07
C LEU A 851 -13.95 -11.09 30.41
N THR A 852 -14.08 -12.37 30.09
CA THR A 852 -13.00 -13.36 30.17
C THR A 852 -12.85 -14.10 28.85
N SER A 853 -11.78 -14.89 28.69
CA SER A 853 -11.57 -15.69 27.47
C SER A 853 -12.67 -16.73 27.23
N SER A 854 -13.42 -17.12 28.26
CA SER A 854 -14.44 -18.18 28.21
C SER A 854 -15.86 -17.75 28.57
N GLY A 855 -16.08 -16.46 28.85
CA GLY A 855 -17.41 -15.94 29.15
C GLY A 855 -17.36 -14.62 29.90
N VAL A 856 -18.14 -14.52 30.99
CA VAL A 856 -18.29 -13.29 31.78
C VAL A 856 -18.20 -13.61 33.28
N LEU A 857 -17.58 -12.71 34.03
CA LEU A 857 -17.53 -12.73 35.49
C LEU A 857 -18.25 -11.50 36.05
N HIS A 858 -19.09 -11.72 37.06
CA HIS A 858 -19.77 -10.67 37.82
C HIS A 858 -19.34 -10.78 39.29
N ILE A 859 -18.76 -9.72 39.85
CA ILE A 859 -18.38 -9.72 41.27
C ILE A 859 -19.61 -9.44 42.12
N VAL A 860 -19.85 -10.26 43.14
CA VAL A 860 -21.04 -10.18 44.00
C VAL A 860 -20.68 -10.00 45.48
N ASP A 861 -21.58 -9.37 46.24
CA ASP A 861 -21.33 -8.98 47.62
C ASP A 861 -21.69 -10.05 48.67
N SER A 862 -22.31 -11.16 48.26
CA SER A 862 -22.75 -12.26 49.12
C SER A 862 -22.46 -13.62 48.45
N VAL A 863 -22.28 -14.69 49.24
CA VAL A 863 -22.08 -16.05 48.74
C VAL A 863 -23.46 -16.67 48.46
N GLN A 864 -23.68 -17.17 47.25
CA GLN A 864 -24.89 -17.91 46.89
C GLN A 864 -24.78 -19.36 47.42
N LEU A 865 -25.63 -19.74 48.37
CA LEU A 865 -25.68 -21.13 48.86
C LEU A 865 -26.75 -21.90 48.09
N PRO A 866 -26.43 -23.08 47.52
CA PRO A 866 -27.39 -23.92 46.81
C PRO A 866 -28.57 -24.31 47.74
N PRO A 867 -29.82 -24.35 47.24
CA PRO A 867 -30.97 -24.81 48.03
C PRO A 867 -30.85 -26.26 48.54
N SER A 868 -30.06 -27.10 47.86
CA SER A 868 -29.77 -28.49 48.24
C SER A 868 -28.76 -28.61 49.38
N LEU A 869 -28.08 -27.52 49.75
CA LEU A 869 -27.00 -27.54 50.75
C LEU A 869 -27.55 -27.49 52.18
N HIS A 870 -27.50 -28.63 52.85
CA HIS A 870 -27.95 -28.77 54.24
C HIS A 870 -26.77 -28.57 55.21
N ILE A 871 -26.61 -27.35 55.73
CA ILE A 871 -25.61 -27.02 56.76
C ILE A 871 -26.16 -27.37 58.15
N THR A 872 -25.56 -28.36 58.80
CA THR A 872 -25.95 -28.86 60.13
C THR A 872 -25.04 -28.34 61.25
N LEU A 873 -25.45 -28.52 62.52
CA LEU A 873 -24.63 -28.17 63.68
C LEU A 873 -23.32 -28.95 63.72
N ASP A 874 -23.35 -30.24 63.35
CA ASP A 874 -22.16 -31.10 63.25
C ASP A 874 -21.12 -30.52 62.28
N LYS A 875 -21.58 -30.13 61.08
CA LYS A 875 -20.73 -29.55 60.03
C LYS A 875 -20.05 -28.28 60.52
N ILE A 876 -20.80 -27.35 61.11
CA ILE A 876 -20.23 -26.08 61.62
C ILE A 876 -19.22 -26.35 62.74
N LEU A 877 -19.54 -27.21 63.72
CA LEU A 877 -18.64 -27.53 64.84
C LEU A 877 -17.34 -28.19 64.38
N LYS A 878 -17.40 -29.10 63.40
CA LYS A 878 -16.21 -29.68 62.76
C LYS A 878 -15.38 -28.62 62.04
N GLY A 879 -16.05 -27.75 61.27
CA GLY A 879 -15.40 -26.69 60.51
C GLY A 879 -14.59 -25.71 61.36
N ILE A 880 -15.10 -25.36 62.54
CA ILE A 880 -14.38 -24.48 63.49
C ILE A 880 -13.38 -25.26 64.38
N GLY A 881 -13.27 -26.57 64.21
CA GLY A 881 -12.37 -27.41 65.00
C GLY A 881 -12.77 -27.53 66.47
N ALA A 882 -14.06 -27.52 66.80
CA ALA A 882 -14.56 -27.61 68.17
C ALA A 882 -14.47 -29.05 68.75
N THR A 883 -13.28 -29.62 68.78
CA THR A 883 -13.06 -31.04 69.11
C THR A 883 -13.48 -31.38 70.55
N THR A 884 -13.22 -30.47 71.49
CA THR A 884 -13.61 -30.66 72.89
C THR A 884 -15.13 -30.62 73.04
N MET A 885 -15.80 -29.65 72.39
CA MET A 885 -17.26 -29.54 72.40
C MET A 885 -17.92 -30.80 71.83
N LEU A 886 -17.44 -31.30 70.69
CA LEU A 886 -17.92 -32.55 70.09
C LEU A 886 -17.72 -33.76 71.02
N LYS A 887 -16.56 -33.86 71.70
CA LYS A 887 -16.29 -34.91 72.70
C LYS A 887 -17.30 -34.86 73.85
N ILE A 888 -17.53 -33.69 74.43
CA ILE A 888 -18.41 -33.56 75.61
C ILE A 888 -19.90 -33.73 75.26
N LEU A 889 -20.34 -33.31 74.06
CA LEU A 889 -21.68 -33.60 73.55
C LEU A 889 -21.94 -35.11 73.47
N LYS A 890 -20.92 -35.87 73.04
CA LYS A 890 -20.98 -37.34 73.00
C LYS A 890 -21.05 -37.96 74.39
N ILE A 891 -20.23 -37.50 75.34
CA ILE A 891 -20.24 -37.99 76.74
C ILE A 891 -21.59 -37.68 77.41
N ALA A 892 -22.17 -36.51 77.14
CA ALA A 892 -23.47 -36.10 77.67
C ALA A 892 -24.68 -36.80 77.02
N ASN A 893 -24.44 -37.71 76.06
CA ASN A 893 -25.48 -38.39 75.26
C ASN A 893 -26.40 -37.40 74.50
N LEU A 894 -25.84 -36.28 74.02
CA LEU A 894 -26.55 -35.25 73.26
C LEU A 894 -26.20 -35.26 71.76
N SER A 895 -25.54 -36.29 71.26
CA SER A 895 -25.14 -36.41 69.84
C SER A 895 -26.32 -36.33 68.86
N GLU A 896 -27.54 -36.69 69.28
CA GLU A 896 -28.73 -36.64 68.43
C GLU A 896 -29.08 -35.20 67.99
N ILE A 897 -28.74 -34.18 68.79
CA ILE A 897 -28.97 -32.77 68.38
C ILE A 897 -28.08 -32.36 67.20
N LEU A 898 -27.02 -33.11 66.92
CA LEU A 898 -26.10 -32.87 65.80
C LEU A 898 -26.60 -33.52 64.50
N LYS A 899 -27.44 -34.55 64.60
CA LYS A 899 -27.96 -35.37 63.48
C LYS A 899 -29.28 -34.82 62.92
N ASP A 900 -29.32 -33.51 62.68
CA ASP A 900 -30.44 -32.84 62.02
C ASP A 900 -31.80 -33.03 62.75
N PRO A 901 -31.92 -32.54 64.00
CA PRO A 901 -33.12 -32.73 64.81
C PRO A 901 -34.34 -31.98 64.23
N SER A 902 -35.53 -32.53 64.48
CA SER A 902 -36.81 -31.93 64.06
C SER A 902 -37.05 -30.54 64.66
N GLU A 903 -36.48 -30.27 65.83
CA GLU A 903 -36.47 -28.95 66.47
C GLU A 903 -35.07 -28.35 66.40
N PRO A 904 -34.92 -27.05 66.05
CA PRO A 904 -33.62 -26.40 65.97
C PRO A 904 -33.02 -26.17 67.36
N PHE A 905 -31.69 -26.20 67.43
CA PHE A 905 -30.91 -25.89 68.62
C PHE A 905 -29.83 -24.86 68.32
N ILE A 906 -29.45 -24.11 69.35
CA ILE A 906 -28.29 -23.22 69.33
C ILE A 906 -27.23 -23.80 70.26
N ILE A 907 -26.02 -23.99 69.75
CA ILE A 907 -24.85 -24.45 70.52
C ILE A 907 -23.93 -23.26 70.76
N ILE A 908 -23.77 -22.87 72.02
CA ILE A 908 -22.71 -21.95 72.45
C ILE A 908 -21.44 -22.78 72.58
N SER A 909 -20.53 -22.69 71.62
CA SER A 909 -19.31 -23.51 71.59
C SER A 909 -18.10 -22.71 72.04
N PRO A 910 -17.54 -22.94 73.25
CA PRO A 910 -16.24 -22.40 73.59
C PRO A 910 -15.16 -22.97 72.68
N THR A 911 -14.15 -22.16 72.37
CA THR A 911 -12.96 -22.65 71.66
C THR A 911 -12.24 -23.73 72.49
N ASP A 912 -11.53 -24.64 71.83
CA ASP A 912 -10.71 -25.64 72.52
C ASP A 912 -9.65 -25.00 73.43
N ASN A 913 -9.16 -23.79 73.09
CA ASN A 913 -8.29 -23.03 73.97
C ASN A 913 -9.02 -22.57 75.25
N ALA A 914 -10.26 -22.11 75.14
CA ALA A 914 -11.08 -21.74 76.30
C ALA A 914 -11.30 -22.95 77.23
N PHE A 915 -11.54 -24.13 76.67
CA PHE A 915 -11.62 -25.37 77.45
C PHE A 915 -10.29 -25.70 78.15
N ARG A 916 -9.16 -25.62 77.43
CA ARG A 916 -7.84 -25.86 78.03
C ARG A 916 -7.54 -24.93 79.20
N GLU A 917 -7.84 -23.65 79.05
CA GLU A 917 -7.61 -22.67 80.12
C GLU A 917 -8.43 -22.97 81.38
N ILE A 918 -9.70 -23.36 81.24
CA ILE A 918 -10.55 -23.62 82.40
C ILE A 918 -10.18 -24.93 83.09
N ILE A 919 -9.81 -25.97 82.34
CA ILE A 919 -9.34 -27.25 82.88
C ILE A 919 -8.12 -27.01 83.78
N ILE A 920 -7.14 -26.23 83.31
CA ILE A 920 -5.93 -25.90 84.09
C ILE A 920 -6.27 -25.04 85.32
N LYS A 921 -7.08 -23.99 85.14
CA LYS A 921 -7.37 -23.01 86.21
C LYS A 921 -8.27 -23.57 87.32
N ARG A 922 -9.16 -24.52 87.02
CA ARG A 922 -10.19 -25.01 87.95
C ARG A 922 -10.14 -26.51 88.24
N ASN A 923 -9.18 -27.24 87.65
CA ASN A 923 -9.06 -28.69 87.81
C ASN A 923 -10.37 -29.45 87.51
N ILE A 924 -11.09 -29.03 86.46
CA ILE A 924 -12.35 -29.64 86.04
C ILE A 924 -12.05 -30.90 85.22
N SER A 925 -12.63 -32.04 85.61
CA SER A 925 -12.57 -33.29 84.83
C SER A 925 -13.64 -33.29 83.74
N LEU A 926 -13.23 -33.42 82.47
CA LEU A 926 -14.16 -33.57 81.34
C LEU A 926 -14.47 -35.05 81.02
N ASP A 927 -14.11 -35.97 81.92
CA ASP A 927 -14.37 -37.40 81.75
C ASP A 927 -15.49 -37.91 82.68
N GLU A 928 -16.00 -37.07 83.59
CA GLU A 928 -17.13 -37.40 84.47
C GLU A 928 -18.49 -37.11 83.80
N PRO A 929 -19.34 -38.13 83.52
CA PRO A 929 -20.57 -37.94 82.75
C PRO A 929 -21.55 -36.94 83.34
N ASP A 930 -21.72 -36.90 84.66
CA ASP A 930 -22.71 -36.05 85.33
C ASP A 930 -22.30 -34.56 85.38
N GLU A 931 -21.01 -34.29 85.49
CA GLU A 931 -20.47 -32.92 85.44
C GLU A 931 -20.51 -32.38 84.01
N VAL A 932 -20.07 -33.22 83.06
CA VAL A 932 -20.10 -32.92 81.64
C VAL A 932 -21.54 -32.71 81.14
N SER A 933 -22.49 -33.54 81.57
CA SER A 933 -23.91 -33.38 81.21
C SER A 933 -24.45 -32.02 81.64
N ARG A 934 -24.18 -31.58 82.87
CA ARG A 934 -24.60 -30.26 83.36
C ARG A 934 -23.94 -29.12 82.59
N LEU A 935 -22.65 -29.23 82.31
CA LEU A 935 -21.89 -28.24 81.55
C LEU A 935 -22.40 -28.08 80.13
N VAL A 936 -22.57 -29.18 79.40
CA VAL A 936 -23.02 -29.16 78.00
C VAL A 936 -24.45 -28.66 77.90
N LYS A 937 -25.34 -29.09 78.80
CA LYS A 937 -26.74 -28.62 78.83
C LYS A 937 -26.86 -27.11 79.03
N LEU A 938 -25.91 -26.47 79.71
CA LEU A 938 -25.87 -24.99 79.82
C LEU A 938 -25.50 -24.31 78.49
N HIS A 939 -24.73 -24.98 77.65
CA HIS A 939 -24.27 -24.46 76.36
C HIS A 939 -25.24 -24.76 75.20
N VAL A 940 -26.33 -25.49 75.45
CA VAL A 940 -27.33 -25.81 74.43
C VAL A 940 -28.63 -25.08 74.76
N ILE A 941 -29.10 -24.26 73.81
CA ILE A 941 -30.37 -23.54 73.87
C ILE A 941 -31.35 -24.19 72.87
N PRO A 942 -32.56 -24.59 73.30
CA PRO A 942 -33.60 -25.05 72.38
C PRO A 942 -34.23 -23.88 71.61
N GLY A 943 -34.56 -24.10 70.33
CA GLY A 943 -35.24 -23.15 69.46
C GLY A 943 -34.36 -22.54 68.37
N THR A 944 -34.97 -21.63 67.60
CA THR A 944 -34.30 -20.98 66.47
C THR A 944 -33.35 -19.87 66.91
N SER A 945 -32.28 -19.70 66.13
CA SER A 945 -31.33 -18.60 66.27
C SER A 945 -32.07 -17.26 66.23
N PRO A 946 -32.09 -16.51 67.34
CA PRO A 946 -32.71 -15.20 67.40
C PRO A 946 -31.85 -14.16 66.70
N GLU A 947 -32.45 -13.02 66.33
CA GLU A 947 -31.66 -11.80 66.18
C GLU A 947 -31.02 -11.43 67.51
N LEU A 948 -29.71 -11.13 67.48
CA LEU A 948 -28.94 -10.74 68.64
C LEU A 948 -29.35 -9.33 69.09
N SER A 949 -29.95 -9.23 70.27
CA SER A 949 -30.32 -7.97 70.91
C SER A 949 -29.85 -7.93 72.36
N ASP A 950 -29.54 -6.73 72.84
CA ASP A 950 -29.08 -6.53 74.22
C ASP A 950 -30.18 -6.87 75.24
N GLY A 951 -29.81 -7.59 76.30
CA GLY A 951 -30.70 -7.93 77.42
C GLY A 951 -31.63 -9.13 77.17
N LYS A 952 -31.56 -9.79 76.01
CA LYS A 952 -32.41 -10.95 75.71
C LYS A 952 -31.97 -12.20 76.48
N GLU A 953 -32.95 -12.89 77.07
CA GLU A 953 -32.76 -14.08 77.89
C GLU A 953 -33.13 -15.37 77.14
N PHE A 954 -32.31 -16.41 77.27
CA PHE A 954 -32.50 -17.70 76.61
C PHE A 954 -32.47 -18.84 77.62
N PRO A 955 -33.50 -19.71 77.67
CA PRO A 955 -33.44 -20.93 78.47
C PRO A 955 -32.40 -21.89 77.90
N THR A 956 -31.80 -22.72 78.77
CA THR A 956 -30.84 -23.75 78.36
C THR A 956 -31.41 -25.13 78.67
N LEU A 957 -30.82 -26.18 78.11
CA LEU A 957 -31.19 -27.56 78.44
C LEU A 957 -30.86 -27.96 79.90
N LEU A 958 -30.15 -27.11 80.66
CA LEU A 958 -29.83 -27.39 82.06
C LEU A 958 -31.06 -27.20 82.96
N SER A 959 -31.70 -26.04 82.86
CA SER A 959 -32.99 -25.74 83.51
C SER A 959 -33.57 -24.42 83.01
N ASN A 960 -34.87 -24.19 83.24
CA ASN A 960 -35.53 -22.91 82.96
C ASN A 960 -35.00 -21.73 83.79
N GLU A 961 -34.29 -22.01 84.89
CA GLU A 961 -33.68 -21.00 85.76
C GLU A 961 -32.25 -20.65 85.31
N ALA A 962 -31.54 -21.59 84.68
CA ALA A 962 -30.21 -21.40 84.13
C ALA A 962 -30.26 -20.74 82.74
N LYS A 963 -30.71 -19.47 82.70
CA LYS A 963 -30.84 -18.69 81.47
C LYS A 963 -29.52 -18.01 81.08
N LEU A 964 -29.27 -17.90 79.78
CA LEU A 964 -28.19 -17.08 79.22
C LEU A 964 -28.72 -15.70 78.83
N ILE A 965 -27.93 -14.65 79.11
CA ILE A 965 -28.23 -13.27 78.73
C ILE A 965 -27.21 -12.80 77.71
N ILE A 966 -27.69 -12.23 76.61
CA ILE A 966 -26.84 -11.57 75.61
C ILE A 966 -26.70 -10.09 75.97
N ARG A 967 -25.45 -9.62 76.01
CA ARG A 967 -25.09 -8.24 76.31
C ARG A 967 -24.30 -7.64 75.16
N LYS A 968 -24.71 -6.48 74.65
CA LYS A 968 -23.95 -5.75 73.63
C LYS A 968 -22.92 -4.85 74.30
N ASP A 969 -21.65 -5.06 73.99
CA ASP A 969 -20.58 -4.14 74.39
C ASP A 969 -20.68 -2.87 73.52
N ILE A 970 -21.11 -1.76 74.12
CA ILE A 970 -21.38 -0.50 73.42
C ILE A 970 -20.09 0.11 72.83
N LEU A 971 -18.93 -0.16 73.43
CA LEU A 971 -17.65 0.41 73.01
C LEU A 971 -17.04 -0.30 71.80
N HIS A 972 -17.26 -1.62 71.68
CA HIS A 972 -16.64 -2.45 70.64
C HIS A 972 -17.64 -3.10 69.69
N GLY A 973 -18.95 -2.92 69.91
CA GLY A 973 -20.02 -3.48 69.09
C GLY A 973 -20.17 -5.01 69.20
N VAL A 974 -19.42 -5.68 70.08
CA VAL A 974 -19.40 -7.15 70.19
C VAL A 974 -20.42 -7.65 71.22
N TYR A 975 -21.11 -8.74 70.89
CA TYR A 975 -22.00 -9.42 71.81
C TYR A 975 -21.23 -10.34 72.78
N LYS A 976 -21.59 -10.28 74.05
CA LYS A 976 -21.09 -11.16 75.11
C LYS A 976 -22.24 -11.93 75.73
N ILE A 977 -21.98 -13.17 76.14
CA ILE A 977 -22.93 -14.07 76.78
C ILE A 977 -22.55 -14.22 78.25
N GLU A 978 -23.54 -14.15 79.13
CA GLU A 978 -23.40 -14.40 80.57
C GLU A 978 -24.54 -15.27 81.11
N VAL A 979 -24.27 -16.02 82.19
CA VAL A 979 -25.31 -16.79 82.89
C VAL A 979 -26.07 -15.86 83.83
N LYS A 980 -27.42 -15.86 83.75
CA LYS A 980 -28.29 -14.99 84.54
C LYS A 980 -28.08 -15.24 86.05
N GLY A 981 -27.81 -14.18 86.81
CA GLY A 981 -27.72 -14.22 88.28
C GLY A 981 -26.33 -14.53 88.85
N GLU A 982 -25.29 -14.68 88.03
CA GLU A 982 -23.90 -14.72 88.50
C GLU A 982 -23.28 -13.32 88.60
N PHE A 983 -22.76 -12.95 89.78
CA PHE A 983 -21.74 -11.91 89.92
C PHE A 983 -20.39 -12.48 89.51
N ASN A 984 -20.11 -12.48 88.21
CA ASN A 984 -18.90 -13.12 87.69
C ASN A 984 -17.74 -12.11 87.67
N LEU A 985 -16.83 -12.20 88.65
CA LEU A 985 -15.58 -11.40 88.71
C LEU A 985 -14.63 -11.66 87.53
N PHE A 986 -14.86 -12.71 86.73
CA PHE A 986 -13.93 -13.21 85.69
C PHE A 986 -14.44 -13.05 84.24
N GLY A 987 -15.43 -12.19 84.02
CA GLY A 987 -15.76 -11.58 82.72
C GLY A 987 -16.60 -12.45 81.77
N LYS A 988 -17.55 -11.79 81.09
CA LYS A 988 -18.53 -12.36 80.13
C LYS A 988 -17.83 -13.03 78.93
N ALA A 989 -18.43 -14.09 78.36
CA ALA A 989 -17.91 -14.81 77.20
C ALA A 989 -18.21 -14.03 75.92
N LYS A 990 -17.19 -13.64 75.15
CA LYS A 990 -17.34 -12.88 73.90
C LYS A 990 -17.71 -13.83 72.76
N ILE A 991 -18.73 -13.49 71.99
CA ILE A 991 -19.03 -14.20 70.73
C ILE A 991 -17.94 -13.86 69.72
N THR A 992 -17.24 -14.89 69.23
CA THR A 992 -16.16 -14.78 68.25
C THR A 992 -16.65 -15.07 66.83
N GLY A 993 -17.72 -15.86 66.68
CA GLY A 993 -18.33 -16.14 65.39
C GLY A 993 -19.72 -16.77 65.50
N ILE A 994 -20.47 -16.72 64.40
CA ILE A 994 -21.83 -17.27 64.28
C ILE A 994 -21.95 -18.08 62.99
N GLY A 995 -22.50 -19.28 63.06
CA GLY A 995 -22.92 -20.07 61.90
C GLY A 995 -24.36 -20.50 62.07
N LYS A 996 -25.22 -20.19 61.09
CA LYS A 996 -26.63 -20.57 61.11
C LYS A 996 -26.83 -21.86 60.30
N THR A 997 -27.73 -22.73 60.76
CA THR A 997 -28.08 -23.97 60.06
C THR A 997 -29.30 -23.78 59.17
N TRP A 998 -29.52 -24.73 58.26
CA TRP A 998 -30.62 -24.69 57.29
C TRP A 998 -32.02 -24.71 57.96
N ASN A 999 -32.17 -25.40 59.10
CA ASN A 999 -33.42 -25.52 59.86
C ASN A 999 -33.64 -24.40 60.90
N GLY A 1000 -32.79 -23.36 60.90
CA GLY A 1000 -32.89 -22.21 61.81
C GLY A 1000 -32.16 -22.36 63.15
N GLY A 1001 -31.43 -23.46 63.39
CA GLY A 1001 -30.46 -23.57 64.48
C GLY A 1001 -29.19 -22.73 64.25
N ALA A 1002 -28.26 -22.74 65.22
CA ALA A 1002 -26.98 -22.04 65.07
C ALA A 1002 -25.86 -22.55 65.99
N VAL A 1003 -24.62 -22.24 65.62
CA VAL A 1003 -23.45 -22.34 66.50
C VAL A 1003 -22.93 -20.93 66.76
N TYR A 1004 -22.81 -20.56 68.03
CA TYR A 1004 -22.16 -19.33 68.46
C TYR A 1004 -20.84 -19.71 69.12
N GLU A 1005 -19.74 -19.41 68.45
CA GLU A 1005 -18.41 -19.64 69.01
C GLU A 1005 -18.10 -18.56 70.06
N VAL A 1006 -17.51 -18.97 71.19
CA VAL A 1006 -17.15 -18.05 72.29
C VAL A 1006 -15.74 -18.26 72.81
N ASP A 1007 -15.14 -17.18 73.34
CA ASP A 1007 -13.78 -17.18 73.88
C ASP A 1007 -13.64 -17.78 75.29
N LYS A 1008 -14.75 -18.14 75.95
CA LYS A 1008 -14.77 -18.64 77.34
C LYS A 1008 -15.83 -19.72 77.54
N VAL A 1009 -15.54 -20.66 78.44
CA VAL A 1009 -16.49 -21.69 78.89
C VAL A 1009 -17.47 -21.10 79.90
N LEU A 1010 -18.77 -21.30 79.68
CA LEU A 1010 -19.82 -20.95 80.64
C LEU A 1010 -19.92 -22.05 81.70
N LEU A 1011 -19.96 -21.70 82.98
CA LEU A 1011 -19.99 -22.71 84.06
C LEU A 1011 -21.34 -22.71 84.78
N PRO A 1012 -21.89 -23.90 85.12
CA PRO A 1012 -23.09 -23.99 85.94
C PRO A 1012 -22.78 -23.55 87.38
N ARG A 1013 -23.78 -22.98 88.05
CA ARG A 1013 -23.66 -22.53 89.46
C ARG A 1013 -23.29 -23.73 90.35
N HIS A 1014 -22.13 -23.71 91.00
CA HIS A 1014 -21.86 -24.64 92.10
C HIS A 1014 -22.85 -24.33 93.23
N GLN A 1015 -23.60 -25.32 93.71
CA GLN A 1015 -24.19 -25.25 95.03
C GLN A 1015 -23.03 -25.20 96.03
N VAL A 1016 -22.60 -23.98 96.39
CA VAL A 1016 -21.81 -23.79 97.60
C VAL A 1016 -22.74 -24.21 98.73
N SER A 1017 -22.35 -25.22 99.51
CA SER A 1017 -23.07 -25.62 100.71
C SER A 1017 -23.32 -24.37 101.57
N GLN A 1018 -24.53 -24.27 102.14
CA GLN A 1018 -24.95 -23.18 103.04
C GLN A 1018 -24.08 -23.02 104.31
N ILE A 1019 -22.95 -23.72 104.41
CA ILE A 1019 -22.05 -23.71 105.57
C ILE A 1019 -20.88 -22.71 105.38
N GLY A 1020 -20.52 -22.35 104.13
CA GLY A 1020 -19.38 -21.47 103.84
C GLY A 1020 -19.68 -19.95 103.81
N SER A 1021 -20.92 -19.55 103.49
CA SER A 1021 -21.30 -18.13 103.38
C SER A 1021 -21.52 -17.44 104.73
N ALA A 1022 -21.80 -18.22 105.79
CA ALA A 1022 -21.89 -17.70 107.15
C ALA A 1022 -20.53 -17.28 107.71
N PHE A 1023 -19.43 -17.97 107.34
CA PHE A 1023 -18.09 -17.65 107.87
C PHE A 1023 -17.41 -16.47 107.14
N PHE A 1024 -17.66 -16.27 105.85
CA PHE A 1024 -17.06 -15.17 105.09
C PHE A 1024 -17.73 -13.81 105.39
N GLY A 1025 -19.04 -13.80 105.69
CA GLY A 1025 -19.76 -12.59 106.12
C GLY A 1025 -19.34 -12.12 107.53
N ILE A 1026 -19.02 -13.04 108.43
CA ILE A 1026 -18.58 -12.72 109.79
C ILE A 1026 -17.14 -12.17 109.79
N THR A 1027 -16.22 -12.71 108.97
CA THR A 1027 -14.84 -12.21 108.90
C THR A 1027 -14.74 -10.82 108.24
N ILE A 1028 -15.52 -10.56 107.18
CA ILE A 1028 -15.60 -9.23 106.56
C ILE A 1028 -16.34 -8.24 107.48
N GLY A 1029 -17.39 -8.68 108.18
CA GLY A 1029 -18.09 -7.85 109.17
C GLY A 1029 -17.18 -7.43 110.34
N ILE A 1030 -16.33 -8.34 110.83
CA ILE A 1030 -15.35 -8.06 111.89
C ILE A 1030 -14.24 -7.13 111.38
N LEU A 1031 -13.75 -7.30 110.14
CA LEU A 1031 -12.76 -6.41 109.52
C LEU A 1031 -13.29 -5.00 109.27
N ILE A 1032 -14.54 -4.86 108.85
CA ILE A 1032 -15.19 -3.54 108.64
C ILE A 1032 -15.50 -2.88 109.99
N ALA A 1033 -15.98 -3.61 111.00
CA ALA A 1033 -16.23 -3.08 112.34
C ALA A 1033 -14.93 -2.66 113.06
N THR A 1034 -13.83 -3.38 112.86
CA THR A 1034 -12.51 -2.99 113.40
C THR A 1034 -11.95 -1.77 112.67
N PHE A 1035 -12.12 -1.65 111.35
CA PHE A 1035 -11.71 -0.45 110.61
C PHE A 1035 -12.53 0.81 110.97
N ILE A 1036 -13.85 0.66 111.15
CA ILE A 1036 -14.75 1.76 111.55
C ILE A 1036 -14.50 2.17 113.02
N SER A 1037 -14.21 1.23 113.92
CA SER A 1037 -13.86 1.55 115.32
C SER A 1037 -12.46 2.18 115.47
N MET A 1038 -11.46 1.75 114.68
CA MET A 1038 -10.15 2.43 114.61
C MET A 1038 -10.26 3.82 113.99
N GLY A 1039 -11.03 3.99 112.92
CA GLY A 1039 -11.28 5.29 112.27
C GLY A 1039 -12.08 6.25 113.15
N GLY A 1040 -13.10 5.74 113.86
CA GLY A 1040 -13.90 6.51 114.82
C GLY A 1040 -13.11 6.93 116.07
N GLY A 1041 -12.24 6.06 116.58
CA GLY A 1041 -11.35 6.36 117.73
C GLY A 1041 -10.28 7.40 117.41
N LEU A 1042 -9.65 7.29 116.24
CA LEU A 1042 -8.65 8.27 115.75
C LEU A 1042 -9.31 9.62 115.39
N GLY A 1043 -10.52 9.59 114.82
CA GLY A 1043 -11.33 10.79 114.54
C GLY A 1043 -11.78 11.52 115.80
N LEU A 1044 -12.24 10.81 116.84
CA LEU A 1044 -12.62 11.41 118.12
C LEU A 1044 -11.41 11.98 118.88
N HIS A 1045 -10.25 11.31 118.81
CA HIS A 1045 -8.99 11.80 119.39
C HIS A 1045 -8.51 13.09 118.69
N HIS A 1046 -8.58 13.15 117.36
CA HIS A 1046 -8.26 14.38 116.61
C HIS A 1046 -9.27 15.50 116.85
N TYR A 1047 -10.57 15.18 116.93
CA TYR A 1047 -11.63 16.15 117.23
C TYR A 1047 -11.52 16.73 118.66
N GLN A 1048 -11.23 15.91 119.67
CA GLN A 1048 -11.01 16.39 121.05
C GLN A 1048 -9.71 17.22 121.17
N ARG A 1049 -8.67 16.91 120.38
CA ARG A 1049 -7.42 17.69 120.32
C ARG A 1049 -7.61 19.00 119.56
N TYR A 1050 -8.47 19.04 118.54
CA TYR A 1050 -8.89 20.25 117.85
C TYR A 1050 -9.75 21.15 118.75
N ARG A 1051 -10.72 20.58 119.48
CA ARG A 1051 -11.60 21.30 120.42
C ARG A 1051 -10.85 21.94 121.60
N ARG A 1052 -9.70 21.40 122.01
CA ARG A 1052 -8.80 22.03 123.01
C ARG A 1052 -7.92 23.15 122.45
N ARG A 1053 -7.74 23.22 121.12
CA ARG A 1053 -6.91 24.23 120.44
C ARG A 1053 -7.69 25.41 119.90
N VAL A 1054 -8.99 25.24 119.65
CA VAL A 1054 -9.86 26.30 119.14
C VAL A 1054 -10.83 26.70 120.26
N GLY A 1055 -10.41 27.68 121.06
CA GLY A 1055 -11.19 28.21 122.17
C GLY A 1055 -12.50 28.85 121.69
N TYR A 1056 -13.57 28.07 121.73
CA TYR A 1056 -14.94 28.57 121.57
C TYR A 1056 -15.58 28.66 122.95
N GLN A 1057 -15.82 29.89 123.39
CA GLN A 1057 -16.69 30.19 124.53
C GLN A 1057 -18.17 29.99 124.12
N PRO A 1058 -19.01 29.41 125.00
CA PRO A 1058 -20.45 29.33 124.77
C PRO A 1058 -21.09 30.71 124.95
N ILE A 1059 -21.93 31.12 124.00
CA ILE A 1059 -22.83 32.26 124.13
C ILE A 1059 -24.02 31.82 124.98
N SER A 1060 -24.30 32.59 126.03
CA SER A 1060 -25.52 32.60 126.85
C SER A 1060 -26.74 33.01 126.04
#